data_AF-A0A3B4FVH7-F1
#
_entry.id   AF-A0A3B4FVH7-F1
#
_cell.length_a   1.000
_cell.length_b   1.000
_cell.length_c   1.000
_cell.angle_alpha   90.00
_cell.angle_beta   90.00
_cell.angle_gamma   90.00
#
_symmetry.space_group_name_H-M   'P 1'
#
loop_
_entity.id
_entity.type
_entity.pdbx_description
1 polymer ?
#
loop_
_entity_poly.entity_id
_entity_poly.type
_entity_poly.pdbx_seq_one_letter_code
_entity_poly.pdbx_strand_id
1 'polypeptide(L)'
;NEYILFYVILSGIVQAAASRLKSPSLPIQPEREPLPFKGTSGCSFGGRFYSLEDKWHPDLGEPFGIMHCVQCHCEPQKSRRGKVSGKVNCKNIKQDCPALDCDNPVQLAGHCCKTCLQGNHPLKEELHKSYNDRSYLSSEDVGPGESRTDFVAVLTGLKDSWLPSPSGVARARFTLTRSSLTFSITYQRMGHPTKIVFLDSDGTPAFEYRVPKGDSDMICGVWKNVAEPLLRQLQSEQMHISMSTSTGQRDEVEGRIIKHRALFAETFSSILTSEEENSAMGGIAMLTLSDTENNLHFILILQDPILVPIRVQLLCRQHILREIRANITSHDPDFAEVLTDLKSRELFWLSRGQLEIAVAAEGQDPRQISGFITGRKSCDTIQSVMSSSNALIPGKTGGVGSAIFNLHDNGTLQYQVQVTGLTSDVVSLTIELKPRRRNKRSILCDLTPEFSKATGQAIGSWSRLEARHMHMLLQNELFINVATAHSQEGELRGQIKALPYSGLEAPRHELPTPLAGHFVSPPVRTGASGHAWVSVDKYCHLHYEILVAGLSQTDDLTVNARLHGLAEIGELDDSTHMRLLTGFYGSKAQGVLKDISVELLKHLDQGTAFIQVSTKLNPRGEIRGQVHVPNNCEFGTRSEAEEEEEELEDFLSKDPEELKKDPHTCFFENQHYPHGSSWTPNYDKCFSCICQKRTVICDPVICPALTCSRTIKPEGKCCPICDETKELKDVKVPERVDEHPEGCYFEGDQKMHAPGTTWHPFVPPFGYIKCAVCSCKGSTGEVHCEKVTCPMLTCSHPVRRHPTDCCKVCPQEERTTAALEHSDMMQADSPRYCKFGKNYYHNSDSWHPWVPLFGEMKCINCWCDHGVTKCQRKQCPLLTCSNITRTEGSCCPECLEDDMVMKAPDKRQTWRHH
;
A
#
# COMPACT_ATOMS: atom_id res chain seq x y z
N ASN A 1 23.85 64.31 -47.81
CA ASN A 1 24.86 63.53 -48.55
C ASN A 1 25.85 62.97 -47.54
N GLU A 2 25.84 61.71 -47.12
CA GLU A 2 25.15 60.51 -47.59
C GLU A 2 24.84 59.60 -46.37
N TYR A 3 23.55 59.46 -46.08
CA TYR A 3 22.94 58.25 -45.50
C TYR A 3 22.43 57.41 -46.69
N ILE A 4 22.07 56.13 -46.46
CA ILE A 4 21.26 55.24 -47.33
C ILE A 4 22.09 54.43 -48.38
N LEU A 5 22.01 53.10 -48.61
CA LEU A 5 20.98 52.04 -48.41
C LEU A 5 21.72 50.66 -48.37
N PHE A 6 21.59 49.74 -47.39
CA PHE A 6 20.48 48.87 -46.97
C PHE A 6 20.06 47.74 -47.96
N TYR A 7 19.97 46.52 -47.40
CA TYR A 7 19.21 45.31 -47.81
C TYR A 7 19.91 44.08 -48.48
N VAL A 8 20.18 43.06 -47.62
CA VAL A 8 19.64 41.66 -47.64
C VAL A 8 20.13 40.67 -48.73
N ILE A 9 20.49 39.45 -48.29
CA ILE A 9 20.12 38.09 -48.82
C ILE A 9 21.29 37.06 -48.84
N LEU A 10 21.20 36.11 -47.90
CA LEU A 10 21.37 34.64 -47.95
C LEU A 10 22.70 33.90 -48.30
N SER A 11 23.11 33.11 -47.29
CA SER A 11 23.37 31.65 -47.28
C SER A 11 24.69 31.06 -47.80
N GLY A 12 25.22 30.09 -47.03
CA GLY A 12 26.29 29.19 -47.48
C GLY A 12 26.92 28.33 -46.38
N ILE A 13 26.17 27.34 -45.89
CA ILE A 13 26.53 26.25 -44.95
C ILE A 13 27.84 25.52 -45.32
N VAL A 14 28.76 25.27 -44.36
CA VAL A 14 29.48 23.98 -44.20
C VAL A 14 29.84 23.75 -42.72
N GLN A 15 29.26 22.70 -42.14
CA GLN A 15 29.60 22.12 -40.82
C GLN A 15 30.93 21.36 -40.88
N ALA A 16 31.82 21.60 -39.91
CA ALA A 16 32.89 20.67 -39.55
C ALA A 16 32.41 19.77 -38.40
N ALA A 17 32.36 18.47 -38.67
CA ALA A 17 31.94 17.43 -37.74
C ALA A 17 32.99 17.19 -36.65
N ALA A 18 32.61 17.38 -35.37
CA ALA A 18 33.33 16.83 -34.23
C ALA A 18 32.74 15.45 -33.90
N SER A 19 33.50 14.41 -34.22
CA SER A 19 33.21 13.01 -33.92
C SER A 19 33.27 12.75 -32.41
N ARG A 20 32.12 12.56 -31.74
CA ARG A 20 32.09 11.89 -30.43
C ARG A 20 32.50 10.43 -30.61
N LEU A 21 33.64 10.03 -30.04
CA LEU A 21 34.00 8.63 -29.84
C LEU A 21 32.87 7.94 -29.06
N LYS A 22 32.21 6.96 -29.69
CA LYS A 22 31.25 6.07 -29.00
C LYS A 22 32.01 5.24 -27.98
N SER A 23 31.62 5.33 -26.71
CA SER A 23 32.05 4.37 -25.70
C SER A 23 31.59 2.96 -26.08
N PRO A 24 32.42 1.91 -25.88
CA PRO A 24 32.07 0.56 -26.29
C PRO A 24 30.88 0.06 -25.46
N SER A 25 29.84 -0.41 -26.16
CA SER A 25 28.68 -1.07 -25.54
C SER A 25 29.13 -2.38 -24.89
N LEU A 26 28.80 -2.59 -23.62
CA LEU A 26 29.09 -3.84 -22.92
C LEU A 26 28.16 -4.95 -23.43
N PRO A 27 28.65 -6.16 -23.77
CA PRO A 27 27.82 -7.23 -24.32
C PRO A 27 27.08 -7.95 -23.18
N ILE A 28 26.05 -7.30 -22.62
CA ILE A 28 25.16 -7.92 -21.65
C ILE A 28 23.92 -8.38 -22.42
N GLN A 29 23.75 -9.69 -22.59
CA GLN A 29 22.58 -10.24 -23.28
C GLN A 29 21.41 -10.40 -22.31
N PRO A 30 20.16 -10.13 -22.74
CA PRO A 30 18.99 -10.54 -21.99
C PRO A 30 18.92 -12.07 -21.91
N GLU A 31 18.46 -12.60 -20.78
CA GLU A 31 18.08 -14.02 -20.70
C GLU A 31 17.05 -14.34 -21.78
N ARG A 32 17.14 -15.55 -22.37
CA ARG A 32 16.19 -16.01 -23.40
C ARG A 32 14.77 -15.87 -22.88
N GLU A 33 13.95 -15.21 -23.71
CA GLU A 33 12.65 -14.60 -23.42
C GLU A 33 11.74 -15.35 -22.42
N PRO A 34 11.27 -14.70 -21.35
CA PRO A 34 9.97 -15.02 -20.77
C PRO A 34 8.88 -14.66 -21.79
N LEU A 35 7.91 -15.55 -21.99
CA LEU A 35 6.79 -15.31 -22.92
C LEU A 35 6.08 -14.00 -22.55
N PRO A 36 5.96 -13.03 -23.48
CA PRO A 36 5.32 -11.75 -23.19
C PRO A 36 3.82 -11.93 -22.95
N PHE A 37 3.30 -11.21 -21.96
CA PHE A 37 1.89 -10.82 -21.92
C PHE A 37 1.57 -10.15 -23.26
N LYS A 38 0.52 -10.61 -23.94
CA LYS A 38 0.15 -10.18 -25.30
C LYS A 38 0.13 -8.64 -25.41
N GLY A 39 1.07 -8.07 -26.17
CA GLY A 39 0.94 -6.74 -26.79
C GLY A 39 2.01 -5.68 -26.44
N THR A 40 2.76 -5.80 -25.37
CA THR A 40 3.69 -4.74 -24.94
C THR A 40 5.10 -4.90 -25.54
N SER A 41 5.61 -3.82 -26.15
CA SER A 41 6.97 -3.73 -26.68
C SER A 41 7.87 -3.15 -25.58
N GLY A 42 8.94 -3.85 -25.19
CA GLY A 42 9.86 -3.44 -24.12
C GLY A 42 11.03 -4.40 -23.97
N CYS A 43 11.84 -4.22 -22.91
CA CYS A 43 13.01 -5.02 -22.58
C CYS A 43 12.83 -5.78 -21.26
N SER A 44 13.31 -7.01 -21.16
CA SER A 44 13.40 -7.74 -19.88
C SER A 44 14.85 -7.84 -19.42
N PHE A 45 15.11 -7.52 -18.15
CA PHE A 45 16.45 -7.61 -17.54
C PHE A 45 16.36 -7.95 -16.05
N GLY A 46 17.11 -8.96 -15.58
CA GLY A 46 17.16 -9.32 -14.15
C GLY A 46 15.81 -9.70 -13.52
N GLY A 47 14.93 -10.36 -14.27
CA GLY A 47 13.57 -10.73 -13.80
C GLY A 47 12.56 -9.57 -13.76
N ARG A 48 12.92 -8.37 -14.24
CA ARG A 48 12.04 -7.20 -14.35
C ARG A 48 11.81 -6.80 -15.81
N PHE A 49 10.66 -6.21 -16.08
CA PHE A 49 10.31 -5.66 -17.39
C PHE A 49 10.49 -4.13 -17.39
N TYR A 50 11.06 -3.61 -18.47
CA TYR A 50 11.37 -2.21 -18.71
C TYR A 50 10.70 -1.79 -20.02
N SER A 51 10.07 -0.61 -20.03
CA SER A 51 9.48 -0.03 -21.22
C SER A 51 10.56 0.43 -22.20
N LEU A 52 10.18 0.65 -23.46
CA LEU A 52 11.08 1.28 -24.43
C LEU A 52 11.55 2.65 -23.90
N GLU A 53 12.84 2.94 -24.03
CA GLU A 53 13.54 4.15 -23.57
C GLU A 53 13.81 4.28 -22.06
N ASP A 54 13.35 3.34 -21.23
CA ASP A 54 13.68 3.30 -19.80
C ASP A 54 15.18 3.24 -19.57
N LYS A 55 15.67 3.91 -18.51
CA LYS A 55 17.07 3.86 -18.05
C LYS A 55 17.15 3.40 -16.60
N TRP A 56 18.06 2.47 -16.29
CA TRP A 56 18.21 1.93 -14.93
C TRP A 56 19.65 1.51 -14.62
N HIS A 57 19.94 1.34 -13.32
CA HIS A 57 21.15 0.67 -12.85
C HIS A 57 20.85 -0.82 -12.65
N PRO A 58 21.61 -1.74 -13.27
CA PRO A 58 21.31 -3.16 -13.17
C PRO A 58 21.62 -3.68 -11.77
N ASP A 59 20.68 -4.43 -11.20
CA ASP A 59 20.87 -5.18 -9.96
C ASP A 59 21.23 -6.62 -10.30
N LEU A 60 22.37 -7.09 -9.79
CA LEU A 60 22.87 -8.43 -10.05
C LEU A 60 22.55 -9.42 -8.92
N GLY A 61 21.80 -8.99 -7.90
CA GLY A 61 21.46 -9.80 -6.73
C GLY A 61 22.67 -10.02 -5.80
N GLU A 62 22.43 -10.67 -4.67
CA GLU A 62 23.47 -10.91 -3.67
C GLU A 62 24.58 -11.84 -4.19
N PRO A 63 25.87 -11.53 -3.92
CA PRO A 63 26.36 -10.48 -3.01
C PRO A 63 26.67 -9.13 -3.70
N PHE A 64 26.39 -8.97 -4.99
CA PHE A 64 26.88 -7.84 -5.79
C PHE A 64 25.96 -6.62 -5.74
N GLY A 65 24.65 -6.82 -5.63
CA GLY A 65 23.66 -5.74 -5.54
C GLY A 65 23.62 -4.82 -6.77
N ILE A 66 23.23 -3.56 -6.56
CA ILE A 66 23.02 -2.57 -7.63
C ILE A 66 24.35 -2.01 -8.15
N MET A 67 24.56 -2.10 -9.47
CA MET A 67 25.74 -1.56 -10.14
C MET A 67 25.55 -0.07 -10.48
N HIS A 68 25.76 0.81 -9.50
CA HIS A 68 25.55 2.26 -9.64
C HIS A 68 26.35 2.94 -10.75
N CYS A 69 27.46 2.33 -11.20
CA CYS A 69 28.28 2.86 -12.31
C CYS A 69 27.93 2.34 -13.71
N VAL A 70 26.92 1.47 -13.81
CA VAL A 70 26.45 0.97 -15.09
C VAL A 70 25.05 1.52 -15.32
N GLN A 71 24.83 2.20 -16.43
CA GLN A 71 23.51 2.66 -16.84
C GLN A 71 23.07 1.84 -18.04
N CYS A 72 21.98 1.11 -17.86
CA CYS A 72 21.29 0.36 -18.89
C CYS A 72 20.13 1.18 -19.44
N HIS A 73 19.84 1.04 -20.72
CA HIS A 73 18.66 1.61 -21.35
C HIS A 73 18.02 0.67 -22.37
N CYS A 74 16.71 0.78 -22.54
CA CYS A 74 15.96 -0.06 -23.47
C CYS A 74 15.81 0.62 -24.84
N GLU A 75 16.60 0.22 -25.84
CA GLU A 75 16.50 0.78 -27.20
C GLU A 75 15.43 0.08 -28.04
N PRO A 76 14.54 0.82 -28.73
CA PRO A 76 13.61 0.24 -29.68
C PRO A 76 14.35 -0.25 -30.94
N GLN A 77 14.24 -1.54 -31.24
CA GLN A 77 14.64 -2.12 -32.53
C GLN A 77 13.41 -2.45 -33.38
N LYS A 78 13.43 -2.03 -34.64
CA LYS A 78 12.43 -2.41 -35.64
C LYS A 78 12.83 -3.74 -36.30
N SER A 79 11.95 -4.73 -36.22
CA SER A 79 12.10 -5.97 -36.99
C SER A 79 11.75 -5.75 -38.47
N ARG A 80 12.31 -6.58 -39.37
CA ARG A 80 12.01 -6.56 -40.83
C ARG A 80 10.52 -6.72 -41.18
N ARG A 81 9.67 -7.11 -40.22
CA ARG A 81 8.20 -7.23 -40.37
C ARG A 81 7.39 -6.10 -39.70
N GLY A 82 8.02 -4.99 -39.30
CA GLY A 82 7.33 -3.81 -38.75
C GLY A 82 6.98 -3.87 -37.25
N LYS A 83 7.23 -5.00 -36.57
CA LYS A 83 7.05 -5.12 -35.11
C LYS A 83 8.24 -4.47 -34.36
N VAL A 84 7.94 -3.63 -33.37
CA VAL A 84 8.94 -2.97 -32.51
C VAL A 84 9.25 -3.88 -31.32
N SER A 85 10.53 -4.11 -31.04
CA SER A 85 11.03 -4.92 -29.91
C SER A 85 12.09 -4.13 -29.14
N GLY A 86 12.14 -4.24 -27.81
CA GLY A 86 13.16 -3.57 -27.00
C GLY A 86 14.45 -4.37 -26.92
N LYS A 87 15.60 -3.71 -27.06
CA LYS A 87 16.94 -4.27 -26.81
C LYS A 87 17.62 -3.51 -25.67
N VAL A 88 18.06 -4.25 -24.64
CA VAL A 88 18.85 -3.66 -23.55
C VAL A 88 20.23 -3.29 -24.06
N ASN A 89 20.65 -2.05 -23.80
CA ASN A 89 21.99 -1.57 -24.06
C ASN A 89 22.54 -0.94 -22.77
N CYS A 90 23.69 -1.41 -22.29
CA CYS A 90 24.28 -0.92 -21.04
C CYS A 90 25.66 -0.32 -21.29
N LYS A 91 25.91 0.83 -20.67
CA LYS A 91 27.20 1.52 -20.70
C LYS A 91 27.71 1.82 -19.31
N ASN A 92 29.03 1.82 -19.16
CA ASN A 92 29.69 2.27 -17.93
C ASN A 92 29.79 3.80 -17.96
N ILE A 93 29.18 4.48 -16.99
CA ILE A 93 29.13 5.94 -16.92
C ILE A 93 30.26 6.54 -16.07
N LYS A 94 31.18 5.72 -15.55
CA LYS A 94 32.30 6.20 -14.72
C LYS A 94 33.23 7.18 -15.44
N GLN A 95 33.34 7.06 -16.77
CA GLN A 95 34.11 7.98 -17.62
C GLN A 95 33.30 9.19 -18.09
N ASP A 96 31.97 9.16 -17.94
CA ASP A 96 31.07 10.28 -18.24
C ASP A 96 30.93 11.25 -17.04
N CYS A 97 31.64 10.98 -15.93
CA CYS A 97 31.62 11.84 -14.76
C CYS A 97 32.33 13.18 -15.04
N PRO A 98 31.77 14.31 -14.58
CA PRO A 98 32.37 15.63 -14.77
C PRO A 98 33.76 15.71 -14.11
N ALA A 99 34.70 16.39 -14.76
CA ALA A 99 36.00 16.67 -14.16
C ALA A 99 35.81 17.61 -12.96
N LEU A 100 36.36 17.23 -11.82
CA LEU A 100 36.25 17.97 -10.57
C LEU A 100 37.58 18.63 -10.23
N ASP A 101 37.53 19.91 -9.87
CA ASP A 101 38.70 20.71 -9.54
C ASP A 101 38.83 20.84 -8.01
N CYS A 102 39.24 19.74 -7.36
CA CYS A 102 39.52 19.72 -5.92
C CYS A 102 40.55 18.65 -5.55
N ASP A 103 41.30 18.90 -4.48
CA ASP A 103 42.43 18.06 -4.07
C ASP A 103 42.03 16.66 -3.57
N ASN A 104 40.78 16.44 -3.10
CA ASN A 104 40.33 15.15 -2.55
C ASN A 104 38.84 14.83 -2.81
N PRO A 105 38.47 14.32 -4.00
CA PRO A 105 37.10 13.91 -4.31
C PRO A 105 36.74 12.54 -3.70
N VAL A 106 35.63 12.45 -2.96
CA VAL A 106 35.16 11.25 -2.23
C VAL A 106 33.96 10.62 -2.95
N GLN A 107 33.88 9.27 -3.00
CA GLN A 107 32.73 8.55 -3.60
C GLN A 107 31.72 8.17 -2.50
N LEU A 108 30.48 8.69 -2.60
CA LEU A 108 29.40 8.39 -1.67
C LEU A 108 28.79 7.00 -1.94
N ALA A 109 28.29 6.33 -0.89
CA ALA A 109 27.59 5.05 -1.03
C ALA A 109 26.37 5.20 -1.95
N GLY A 110 26.18 4.25 -2.88
CA GLY A 110 25.08 4.28 -3.87
C GLY A 110 25.28 5.22 -5.06
N HIS A 111 26.44 5.86 -5.22
CA HIS A 111 26.71 6.84 -6.29
C HIS A 111 27.94 6.45 -7.13
N CYS A 112 27.90 6.73 -8.44
CA CYS A 112 29.02 6.41 -9.33
C CYS A 112 30.13 7.47 -9.36
N CYS A 113 29.76 8.76 -9.48
CA CYS A 113 30.73 9.84 -9.59
C CYS A 113 31.23 10.27 -8.20
N LYS A 114 32.51 10.67 -8.13
CA LYS A 114 33.09 11.24 -6.90
C LYS A 114 32.60 12.69 -6.74
N THR A 115 32.62 13.21 -5.52
CA THR A 115 32.19 14.58 -5.20
C THR A 115 33.24 15.25 -4.30
N CYS A 116 33.50 16.54 -4.50
CA CYS A 116 34.39 17.32 -3.65
C CYS A 116 33.67 17.73 -2.36
N LEU A 117 34.28 17.46 -1.20
CA LEU A 117 33.84 18.02 0.07
C LEU A 117 34.71 19.26 0.34
N GLN A 118 34.21 20.45 0.00
CA GLN A 118 34.94 21.69 0.26
C GLN A 118 34.59 22.23 1.65
N GLY A 119 35.61 22.44 2.48
CA GLY A 119 35.50 23.09 3.78
C GLY A 119 35.55 24.62 3.68
N ASN A 120 34.85 25.27 4.62
CA ASN A 120 34.79 26.70 4.96
C ASN A 120 33.86 27.61 4.13
N HIS A 121 32.55 27.36 4.24
CA HIS A 121 31.53 28.39 4.46
C HIS A 121 30.48 27.83 5.47
N PRO A 122 29.90 28.67 6.35
CA PRO A 122 29.18 28.18 7.52
C PRO A 122 27.87 27.47 7.12
N LEU A 123 27.86 26.15 7.35
CA LEU A 123 26.74 25.32 7.79
C LEU A 123 25.34 25.73 7.29
N LYS A 124 24.97 25.30 6.08
CA LYS A 124 23.55 25.20 5.66
C LYS A 124 23.10 23.81 5.22
N GLU A 125 23.98 22.80 5.24
CA GLU A 125 23.64 21.41 4.88
C GLU A 125 23.71 20.39 6.04
N GLU A 126 24.09 20.79 7.26
CA GLU A 126 24.01 19.89 8.43
C GLU A 126 22.66 19.96 9.18
N LEU A 127 21.76 20.88 8.84
CA LEU A 127 20.44 21.00 9.51
C LEU A 127 19.45 19.89 9.15
N HIS A 128 19.83 18.93 8.30
CA HIS A 128 18.98 17.80 7.89
C HIS A 128 19.45 16.43 8.38
N LYS A 129 20.55 16.33 9.14
CA LYS A 129 21.03 15.05 9.71
C LYS A 129 20.63 14.80 11.17
N SER A 130 20.01 15.75 11.86
CA SER A 130 19.39 15.51 13.17
C SER A 130 17.86 15.31 13.09
N TYR A 131 17.33 14.99 11.91
CA TYR A 131 15.94 14.55 11.77
C TYR A 131 15.78 13.21 12.50
N ASN A 132 15.45 13.28 13.79
CA ASN A 132 14.95 12.21 14.66
C ASN A 132 15.22 10.80 14.14
N ASP A 133 16.43 10.30 14.41
CA ASP A 133 16.86 8.90 14.20
C ASP A 133 16.01 7.89 15.01
N ARG A 134 15.02 8.37 15.78
CA ARG A 134 13.99 7.56 16.45
C ARG A 134 12.63 7.56 15.77
N SER A 135 12.20 8.65 15.14
CA SER A 135 10.95 8.68 14.35
C SER A 135 11.09 7.91 13.02
N TYR A 136 12.32 7.82 12.50
CA TYR A 136 12.65 7.03 11.31
C TYR A 136 12.53 5.52 11.54
N LEU A 137 12.69 5.06 12.80
CA LEU A 137 12.63 3.64 13.19
C LEU A 137 11.21 3.13 13.53
N SER A 138 10.18 3.98 13.52
CA SER A 138 8.78 3.50 13.55
C SER A 138 8.32 2.98 12.17
N SER A 139 9.18 3.07 11.16
CA SER A 139 8.98 2.47 9.83
C SER A 139 9.23 0.95 9.79
N GLU A 140 9.78 0.34 10.84
CA GLU A 140 9.99 -1.11 10.90
C GLU A 140 8.68 -1.93 10.99
N ASP A 141 7.52 -1.27 11.13
CA ASP A 141 6.20 -1.90 11.17
C ASP A 141 5.31 -1.52 9.95
N VAL A 142 5.84 -0.76 8.99
CA VAL A 142 5.19 -0.52 7.70
C VAL A 142 5.77 -1.50 6.70
N GLY A 143 5.04 -2.57 6.44
CA GLY A 143 5.44 -3.56 5.44
C GLY A 143 5.79 -2.91 4.08
N PRO A 144 6.55 -3.61 3.21
CA PRO A 144 7.12 -3.05 1.98
C PRO A 144 6.13 -2.54 0.89
N GLY A 145 4.84 -2.32 1.21
CA GLY A 145 3.76 -1.97 0.29
C GLY A 145 3.01 -0.65 0.55
N GLU A 146 3.44 0.22 1.47
CA GLU A 146 2.80 1.52 1.75
C GLU A 146 3.78 2.70 1.65
N SER A 147 4.27 3.00 0.45
CA SER A 147 4.85 4.31 0.14
C SER A 147 3.76 5.38 0.25
N ARG A 148 3.74 6.13 1.36
CA ARG A 148 2.88 7.31 1.54
C ARG A 148 3.64 8.57 1.16
N THR A 149 3.01 9.45 0.39
CA THR A 149 3.58 10.77 0.08
C THR A 149 2.60 11.87 0.42
N ASP A 150 3.05 12.82 1.24
CA ASP A 150 2.23 13.94 1.71
C ASP A 150 2.50 15.22 0.90
N PHE A 151 1.43 15.98 0.68
CA PHE A 151 1.44 17.28 0.01
C PHE A 151 0.66 18.31 0.83
N VAL A 152 0.92 19.59 0.58
CA VAL A 152 0.21 20.71 1.18
C VAL A 152 -0.07 21.77 0.14
N ALA A 153 -1.16 22.51 0.32
CA ALA A 153 -1.43 23.74 -0.41
C ALA A 153 -1.93 24.81 0.57
N VAL A 154 -1.45 26.03 0.38
CA VAL A 154 -2.07 27.24 0.94
C VAL A 154 -2.93 27.82 -0.17
N LEU A 155 -4.17 28.18 0.16
CA LEU A 155 -5.10 28.78 -0.78
C LEU A 155 -5.45 30.18 -0.27
N THR A 156 -5.28 31.18 -1.13
CA THR A 156 -5.67 32.57 -0.88
C THR A 156 -6.45 33.13 -2.07
N GLY A 157 -7.08 34.28 -1.88
CA GLY A 157 -7.85 34.93 -2.94
C GLY A 157 -6.98 35.36 -4.12
N LEU A 158 -7.52 35.24 -5.34
CA LEU A 158 -6.87 35.75 -6.55
C LEU A 158 -6.81 37.28 -6.52
N LYS A 159 -5.65 37.85 -6.85
CA LYS A 159 -5.39 39.29 -6.87
C LYS A 159 -5.75 39.87 -8.23
N ASP A 160 -7.04 39.88 -8.57
CA ASP A 160 -7.50 40.52 -9.80
C ASP A 160 -7.63 42.04 -9.63
N SER A 161 -7.04 42.80 -10.55
CA SER A 161 -6.85 44.27 -10.43
C SER A 161 -8.14 45.10 -10.44
N TRP A 162 -9.32 44.48 -10.49
CA TRP A 162 -10.61 45.13 -10.71
C TRP A 162 -11.70 44.74 -9.70
N LEU A 163 -11.45 43.79 -8.79
CA LEU A 163 -12.42 43.31 -7.80
C LEU A 163 -11.78 43.20 -6.40
N PRO A 164 -12.54 43.36 -5.30
CA PRO A 164 -12.03 43.11 -3.95
C PRO A 164 -11.68 41.63 -3.80
N SER A 165 -10.42 41.35 -3.46
CA SER A 165 -9.92 39.99 -3.25
C SER A 165 -10.58 39.34 -2.02
N PRO A 166 -11.00 38.07 -2.08
CA PRO A 166 -11.55 37.42 -0.90
C PRO A 166 -10.51 37.31 0.22
N SER A 167 -10.95 37.53 1.46
CA SER A 167 -10.12 37.46 2.68
C SER A 167 -9.91 36.04 3.21
N GLY A 168 -10.55 35.05 2.55
CA GLY A 168 -10.47 33.65 2.91
C GLY A 168 -9.06 33.07 2.74
N VAL A 169 -8.63 32.31 3.74
CA VAL A 169 -7.41 31.51 3.66
C VAL A 169 -7.76 30.07 3.98
N ALA A 170 -7.32 29.14 3.14
CA ALA A 170 -7.49 27.72 3.38
C ALA A 170 -6.15 26.98 3.35
N ARG A 171 -6.09 25.92 4.14
CA ARG A 171 -4.97 24.99 4.19
C ARG A 171 -5.49 23.63 3.76
N ALA A 172 -4.95 23.10 2.67
CA ALA A 172 -5.25 21.75 2.21
C ALA A 172 -4.04 20.83 2.46
N ARG A 173 -4.27 19.69 3.11
CA ARG A 173 -3.29 18.61 3.25
C ARG A 173 -3.76 17.41 2.43
N PHE A 174 -2.82 16.78 1.72
CA PHE A 174 -3.09 15.63 0.89
C PHE A 174 -2.16 14.49 1.26
N THR A 175 -2.67 13.26 1.25
CA THR A 175 -1.88 12.05 1.44
C THR A 175 -2.18 11.10 0.29
N LEU A 176 -1.15 10.80 -0.51
CA LEU A 176 -1.25 9.85 -1.62
C LEU A 176 -0.86 8.46 -1.13
N THR A 177 -1.77 7.51 -1.31
CA THR A 177 -1.57 6.09 -1.02
C THR A 177 -1.89 5.28 -2.28
N ARG A 178 -0.86 4.63 -2.87
CA ARG A 178 -0.98 3.93 -4.16
C ARG A 178 -1.52 4.85 -5.28
N SER A 179 -2.81 4.78 -5.57
CA SER A 179 -3.53 5.59 -6.58
C SER A 179 -4.70 6.38 -6.00
N SER A 180 -4.79 6.49 -4.67
CA SER A 180 -5.85 7.22 -3.97
C SER A 180 -5.26 8.42 -3.24
N LEU A 181 -5.80 9.60 -3.52
CA LEU A 181 -5.42 10.86 -2.89
C LEU A 181 -6.48 11.25 -1.85
N THR A 182 -6.14 11.17 -0.57
CA THR A 182 -7.00 11.61 0.53
C THR A 182 -6.68 13.06 0.85
N PHE A 183 -7.68 13.89 1.13
CA PHE A 183 -7.47 15.30 1.44
C PHE A 183 -8.28 15.78 2.64
N SER A 184 -7.67 16.68 3.39
CA SER A 184 -8.26 17.39 4.52
C SER A 184 -8.02 18.89 4.35
N ILE A 185 -9.07 19.68 4.34
CA ILE A 185 -9.01 21.14 4.13
C ILE A 185 -9.60 21.84 5.33
N THR A 186 -8.85 22.78 5.91
CA THR A 186 -9.34 23.70 6.94
C THR A 186 -9.30 25.11 6.39
N TYR A 187 -10.29 25.93 6.73
CA TYR A 187 -10.41 27.28 6.17
C TYR A 187 -10.81 28.29 7.24
N GLN A 188 -10.44 29.55 7.02
CA GLN A 188 -10.77 30.67 7.90
C GLN A 188 -11.15 31.90 7.05
N ARG A 189 -11.98 32.77 7.62
CA ARG A 189 -12.47 34.01 6.97
C ARG A 189 -13.14 33.80 5.61
N MET A 190 -13.79 32.65 5.43
CA MET A 190 -14.55 32.30 4.23
C MET A 190 -15.88 31.67 4.64
N GLY A 191 -16.95 31.89 3.86
CA GLY A 191 -18.20 31.15 4.00
C GLY A 191 -18.03 29.66 3.68
N HIS A 192 -18.99 28.82 4.07
CA HIS A 192 -18.91 27.37 3.83
C HIS A 192 -18.71 27.05 2.34
N PRO A 193 -17.58 26.44 1.94
CA PRO A 193 -17.31 26.09 0.56
C PRO A 193 -18.35 25.10 0.02
N THR A 194 -18.68 25.22 -1.25
CA THR A 194 -19.65 24.32 -1.90
C THR A 194 -19.01 23.39 -2.91
N LYS A 195 -17.87 23.82 -3.48
CA LYS A 195 -17.17 23.11 -4.54
C LYS A 195 -15.67 23.24 -4.37
N ILE A 196 -14.97 22.12 -4.53
CA ILE A 196 -13.52 22.02 -4.59
C ILE A 196 -13.14 21.44 -5.96
N VAL A 197 -12.16 22.04 -6.62
CA VAL A 197 -11.70 21.63 -7.95
C VAL A 197 -10.19 21.43 -7.92
N PHE A 198 -9.72 20.30 -8.44
CA PHE A 198 -8.31 20.06 -8.71
C PHE A 198 -8.04 20.41 -10.17
N LEU A 199 -7.05 21.26 -10.38
CA LEU A 199 -6.65 21.77 -11.68
C LEU A 199 -5.32 21.12 -12.10
N ASP A 200 -5.23 20.71 -13.35
CA ASP A 200 -3.99 20.19 -13.94
C ASP A 200 -2.98 21.32 -14.25
N SER A 201 -1.87 20.98 -14.92
CA SER A 201 -0.85 21.95 -15.32
C SER A 201 -1.34 23.03 -16.29
N ASP A 202 -2.44 22.75 -17.00
CA ASP A 202 -3.01 23.62 -18.04
C ASP A 202 -4.19 24.45 -17.49
N GLY A 203 -4.50 24.30 -16.19
CA GLY A 203 -5.63 24.95 -15.53
C GLY A 203 -6.98 24.30 -15.83
N THR A 204 -7.00 23.07 -16.35
CA THR A 204 -8.25 22.35 -16.63
C THR A 204 -8.68 21.50 -15.42
N PRO A 205 -10.00 21.39 -15.15
CA PRO A 205 -10.49 20.65 -13.99
C PRO A 205 -10.29 19.14 -14.17
N ALA A 206 -9.38 18.56 -13.39
CA ALA A 206 -9.08 17.14 -13.36
C ALA A 206 -10.00 16.34 -12.42
N PHE A 207 -10.48 16.98 -11.34
CA PHE A 207 -11.41 16.38 -10.38
C PHE A 207 -12.26 17.45 -9.69
N GLU A 208 -13.53 17.15 -9.47
CA GLU A 208 -14.48 18.03 -8.77
C GLU A 208 -15.09 17.31 -7.58
N TYR A 209 -15.11 17.97 -6.44
CA TYR A 209 -15.73 17.49 -5.21
C TYR A 209 -16.77 18.48 -4.70
N ARG A 210 -18.00 18.01 -4.53
CA ARG A 210 -19.09 18.80 -3.94
C ARG A 210 -19.05 18.63 -2.43
N VAL A 211 -18.93 19.74 -1.72
CA VAL A 211 -18.83 19.74 -0.27
C VAL A 211 -20.23 19.48 0.31
N PRO A 212 -20.43 18.41 1.11
CA PRO A 212 -21.70 18.16 1.79
C PRO A 212 -22.03 19.33 2.72
N LYS A 213 -23.32 19.66 2.87
CA LYS A 213 -23.74 20.68 3.84
C LYS A 213 -23.51 20.15 5.25
N GLY A 214 -22.62 20.79 6.00
CA GLY A 214 -22.36 20.46 7.41
C GLY A 214 -21.74 21.64 8.17
N ASP A 215 -21.84 21.62 9.49
CA ASP A 215 -21.37 22.70 10.37
C ASP A 215 -19.87 22.59 10.73
N SER A 216 -19.06 21.92 9.88
CA SER A 216 -17.65 21.67 10.19
C SER A 216 -16.70 22.59 9.45
N ASP A 217 -15.78 23.22 10.18
CA ASP A 217 -14.67 24.01 9.63
C ASP A 217 -13.57 23.15 8.96
N MET A 218 -13.81 21.84 8.80
CA MET A 218 -12.91 20.88 8.18
C MET A 218 -13.63 20.07 7.10
N ILE A 219 -13.10 20.10 5.88
CA ILE A 219 -13.61 19.34 4.75
C ILE A 219 -12.72 18.12 4.53
N CYS A 220 -13.36 16.97 4.37
CA CYS A 220 -12.68 15.70 4.16
C CYS A 220 -13.16 15.06 2.87
N GLY A 221 -12.24 14.50 2.09
CA GLY A 221 -12.58 13.82 0.86
C GLY A 221 -11.49 12.88 0.35
N VAL A 222 -11.84 12.08 -0.64
CA VAL A 222 -10.94 11.10 -1.26
C VAL A 222 -11.17 11.09 -2.76
N TRP A 223 -10.07 11.23 -3.51
CA TRP A 223 -10.02 11.00 -4.95
C TRP A 223 -9.41 9.62 -5.20
N LYS A 224 -10.28 8.63 -5.50
CA LYS A 224 -9.88 7.25 -5.78
C LYS A 224 -9.52 7.09 -7.27
N ASN A 225 -8.59 6.19 -7.58
CA ASN A 225 -8.18 5.85 -8.94
C ASN A 225 -7.65 7.04 -9.76
N VAL A 226 -6.77 7.85 -9.16
CA VAL A 226 -6.09 8.94 -9.85
C VAL A 226 -5.28 8.38 -11.03
N ALA A 227 -5.49 8.93 -12.22
CA ALA A 227 -4.83 8.47 -13.44
C ALA A 227 -3.30 8.70 -13.38
N GLU A 228 -2.51 7.79 -13.97
CA GLU A 228 -1.04 7.87 -13.94
C GLU A 228 -0.44 9.21 -14.43
N PRO A 229 -0.97 9.87 -15.49
CA PRO A 229 -0.46 11.18 -15.92
C PRO A 229 -0.64 12.26 -14.85
N LEU A 230 -1.80 12.28 -14.19
CA LEU A 230 -2.11 13.23 -13.10
C LEU A 230 -1.26 12.93 -11.86
N LEU A 231 -0.98 11.66 -11.56
CA LEU A 231 -0.04 11.29 -10.50
C LEU A 231 1.36 11.83 -10.75
N ARG A 232 1.84 11.81 -12.00
CA ARG A 232 3.15 12.41 -12.36
C ARG A 232 3.14 13.92 -12.18
N GLN A 233 2.09 14.60 -12.62
CA GLN A 233 1.93 16.05 -12.43
C GLN A 233 1.90 16.42 -10.95
N LEU A 234 1.15 15.69 -10.13
CA LEU A 234 1.11 15.85 -8.68
C LEU A 234 2.50 15.66 -8.06
N GLN A 235 3.22 14.60 -8.44
CA GLN A 235 4.58 14.33 -7.94
C GLN A 235 5.61 15.38 -8.39
N SER A 236 5.39 16.04 -9.53
CA SER A 236 6.18 17.18 -10.01
C SER A 236 5.67 18.54 -9.53
N GLU A 237 4.68 18.57 -8.63
CA GLU A 237 4.11 19.79 -8.04
C GLU A 237 3.48 20.73 -9.08
N GLN A 238 2.85 20.20 -10.13
CA GLN A 238 2.29 20.98 -11.24
C GLN A 238 0.77 21.22 -11.13
N MET A 239 0.10 20.59 -10.17
CA MET A 239 -1.35 20.73 -10.00
C MET A 239 -1.70 21.84 -9.02
N HIS A 240 -2.88 22.42 -9.21
CA HIS A 240 -3.47 23.43 -8.34
C HIS A 240 -4.80 22.93 -7.75
N ILE A 241 -5.25 23.57 -6.69
CA ILE A 241 -6.55 23.34 -6.08
C ILE A 241 -7.26 24.69 -5.94
N SER A 242 -8.52 24.74 -6.35
CA SER A 242 -9.40 25.88 -6.12
C SER A 242 -10.62 25.49 -5.30
N MET A 243 -11.15 26.45 -4.55
CA MET A 243 -12.29 26.27 -3.66
C MET A 243 -13.22 27.47 -3.76
N SER A 244 -14.52 27.22 -3.94
CA SER A 244 -15.54 28.26 -4.18
C SER A 244 -16.82 28.05 -3.36
N THR A 245 -17.46 29.16 -3.02
CA THR A 245 -18.74 29.23 -2.28
C THR A 245 -19.93 29.37 -3.24
N SER A 246 -21.16 29.27 -2.72
CA SER A 246 -22.40 29.39 -3.53
C SER A 246 -22.63 30.79 -4.13
N THR A 247 -21.93 31.82 -3.67
CA THR A 247 -22.07 33.21 -4.15
C THR A 247 -21.34 33.49 -5.47
N GLY A 248 -20.75 32.47 -6.12
CA GLY A 248 -20.00 32.61 -7.37
C GLY A 248 -18.61 33.23 -7.16
N GLN A 249 -17.90 33.56 -8.24
CA GLN A 249 -16.48 34.01 -8.35
C GLN A 249 -15.94 35.03 -7.31
N ARG A 250 -16.77 35.62 -6.45
CA ARG A 250 -16.36 36.60 -5.44
C ARG A 250 -15.58 36.01 -4.27
N ASP A 251 -15.76 34.72 -3.96
CA ASP A 251 -15.09 34.04 -2.84
C ASP A 251 -14.36 32.76 -3.30
N GLU A 252 -13.59 32.86 -4.38
CA GLU A 252 -12.72 31.77 -4.84
C GLU A 252 -11.30 31.93 -4.27
N VAL A 253 -10.76 30.85 -3.70
CA VAL A 253 -9.37 30.76 -3.26
C VAL A 253 -8.65 29.65 -4.01
N GLU A 254 -7.39 29.90 -4.38
CA GLU A 254 -6.58 28.98 -5.17
C GLU A 254 -5.18 28.82 -4.57
N GLY A 255 -4.62 27.61 -4.71
CA GLY A 255 -3.31 27.26 -4.19
C GLY A 255 -2.62 26.18 -5.01
N ARG A 256 -1.29 26.24 -5.07
CA ARG A 256 -0.47 25.20 -5.69
C ARG A 256 -0.26 24.03 -4.73
N ILE A 257 -0.33 22.81 -5.24
CA ILE A 257 -0.06 21.59 -4.46
C ILE A 257 1.43 21.29 -4.49
N ILE A 258 2.09 21.36 -3.33
CA ILE A 258 3.53 21.18 -3.18
C ILE A 258 3.86 20.01 -2.24
N LYS A 259 5.00 19.35 -2.45
CA LYS A 259 5.47 18.26 -1.61
C LYS A 259 6.38 18.81 -0.53
N HIS A 260 6.01 18.64 0.73
CA HIS A 260 6.81 19.17 1.84
C HIS A 260 7.17 18.07 2.87
N ARG A 261 8.47 17.85 3.10
CA ARG A 261 8.95 16.75 3.97
C ARG A 261 8.55 16.92 5.45
N ALA A 262 8.44 18.15 5.94
CA ALA A 262 8.07 18.40 7.34
C ALA A 262 6.63 17.97 7.69
N LEU A 263 5.77 17.73 6.70
CA LEU A 263 4.39 17.28 6.93
C LEU A 263 4.31 15.95 7.66
N PHE A 264 5.33 15.09 7.52
CA PHE A 264 5.38 13.80 8.19
C PHE A 264 5.47 13.95 9.72
N ALA A 265 6.29 14.89 10.18
CA ALA A 265 6.56 15.11 11.61
C ALA A 265 5.69 16.23 12.23
N GLU A 266 4.84 16.87 11.43
CA GLU A 266 4.02 17.99 11.87
C GLU A 266 3.15 17.60 13.08
N THR A 267 3.20 18.46 14.10
CA THR A 267 2.48 18.25 15.36
C THR A 267 1.48 19.37 15.61
N PHE A 268 1.89 20.60 15.34
CA PHE A 268 1.05 21.77 15.48
C PHE A 268 0.97 22.50 14.14
N SER A 269 -0.14 23.19 13.93
CA SER A 269 -0.42 23.95 12.72
C SER A 269 -1.07 25.28 13.06
N SER A 270 -0.84 26.29 12.23
CA SER A 270 -1.56 27.56 12.26
C SER A 270 -1.91 28.01 10.84
N ILE A 271 -3.10 28.56 10.64
CA ILE A 271 -3.49 29.31 9.44
C ILE A 271 -3.32 30.79 9.77
N LEU A 272 -2.54 31.49 8.95
CA LEU A 272 -2.22 32.89 9.14
C LEU A 272 -3.11 33.72 8.23
N THR A 273 -3.83 34.66 8.84
CA THR A 273 -4.79 35.52 8.14
C THR A 273 -4.54 36.99 8.48
N SER A 274 -4.80 37.91 7.55
CA SER A 274 -4.55 39.34 7.75
C SER A 274 -5.78 40.03 8.32
N GLU A 275 -5.64 40.84 9.38
CA GLU A 275 -6.75 41.62 9.95
C GLU A 275 -7.40 42.60 8.95
N GLU A 276 -6.66 43.05 7.94
CA GLU A 276 -7.16 43.95 6.89
C GLU A 276 -8.11 43.22 5.92
N GLU A 277 -9.32 43.78 5.72
CA GLU A 277 -10.25 43.29 4.70
C GLU A 277 -9.65 43.47 3.29
N ASN A 278 -9.78 42.45 2.43
CA ASN A 278 -9.31 42.39 1.04
C ASN A 278 -7.77 42.35 0.82
N SER A 279 -6.99 41.95 1.83
CA SER A 279 -5.52 41.90 1.73
C SER A 279 -4.99 40.81 0.77
N ALA A 280 -5.80 39.78 0.43
CA ALA A 280 -5.40 38.55 -0.29
C ALA A 280 -4.20 37.80 0.33
N MET A 281 -3.76 38.23 1.51
CA MET A 281 -2.55 37.77 2.17
C MET A 281 -2.89 36.64 3.15
N GLY A 282 -2.17 35.55 3.03
CA GLY A 282 -2.37 34.38 3.86
C GLY A 282 -1.12 33.51 3.88
N GLY A 283 -1.08 32.63 4.87
CA GLY A 283 0.02 31.70 5.02
C GLY A 283 -0.34 30.58 5.96
N ILE A 284 0.56 29.63 6.10
CA ILE A 284 0.46 28.58 7.11
C ILE A 284 1.77 28.47 7.87
N ALA A 285 1.67 28.05 9.13
CA ALA A 285 2.80 27.60 9.91
C ALA A 285 2.66 26.10 10.17
N MET A 286 3.69 25.33 9.84
CA MET A 286 3.86 23.93 10.21
C MET A 286 4.89 23.86 11.33
N LEU A 287 4.53 23.26 12.47
CA LEU A 287 5.42 23.21 13.62
C LEU A 287 5.60 21.79 14.16
N THR A 288 6.84 21.47 14.53
CA THR A 288 7.29 20.17 15.00
C THR A 288 8.08 20.33 16.29
N LEU A 289 7.62 19.67 17.35
CA LEU A 289 8.32 19.63 18.64
C LEU A 289 9.37 18.51 18.63
N SER A 290 10.53 18.74 19.23
CA SER A 290 11.57 17.71 19.40
C SER A 290 11.19 16.63 20.43
N ASP A 291 11.59 15.38 20.20
CA ASP A 291 11.26 14.22 21.05
C ASP A 291 11.90 14.28 22.44
N THR A 292 13.09 14.88 22.53
CA THR A 292 13.92 14.93 23.75
C THR A 292 14.09 16.33 24.30
N GLU A 293 14.29 17.31 23.41
CA GLU A 293 14.58 18.70 23.77
C GLU A 293 13.32 19.55 23.73
N ASN A 294 13.35 20.72 24.35
CA ASN A 294 12.24 21.68 24.32
C ASN A 294 12.39 22.63 23.12
N ASN A 295 12.71 22.08 21.95
CA ASN A 295 12.90 22.84 20.73
C ASN A 295 11.67 22.68 19.83
N LEU A 296 11.17 23.80 19.30
CA LEU A 296 10.06 23.83 18.36
C LEU A 296 10.58 24.33 17.01
N HIS A 297 10.65 23.42 16.06
CA HIS A 297 10.95 23.73 14.68
C HIS A 297 9.68 24.24 14.02
N PHE A 298 9.76 25.30 13.25
CA PHE A 298 8.62 25.78 12.47
C PHE A 298 9.02 26.19 11.08
N ILE A 299 8.07 26.05 10.16
CA ILE A 299 8.20 26.43 8.75
C ILE A 299 6.97 27.26 8.40
N LEU A 300 7.20 28.44 7.86
CA LEU A 300 6.19 29.35 7.35
C LEU A 300 6.15 29.24 5.83
N ILE A 301 4.96 29.00 5.29
CA ILE A 301 4.69 29.06 3.85
C ILE A 301 3.74 30.25 3.66
N LEU A 302 4.21 31.28 2.95
CA LEU A 302 3.51 32.54 2.75
C LEU A 302 3.13 32.71 1.29
N GLN A 303 1.91 33.15 1.03
CA GLN A 303 1.42 33.46 -0.30
C GLN A 303 1.51 34.99 -0.50
N ASP A 304 2.34 35.42 -1.47
CA ASP A 304 2.79 36.81 -1.76
C ASP A 304 4.03 37.29 -0.94
N PRO A 305 5.28 36.95 -1.35
CA PRO A 305 6.51 37.22 -0.59
C PRO A 305 7.01 38.68 -0.65
N ILE A 306 6.13 39.66 -0.91
CA ILE A 306 6.48 41.10 -0.91
C ILE A 306 6.90 41.58 0.50
N LEU A 307 6.66 40.78 1.53
CA LEU A 307 7.10 41.05 2.90
C LEU A 307 8.61 40.78 3.04
N VAL A 308 9.46 41.77 2.78
CA VAL A 308 10.91 41.69 3.07
C VAL A 308 11.41 43.05 3.56
N PRO A 309 12.06 43.15 4.74
CA PRO A 309 12.30 42.12 5.76
C PRO A 309 11.01 41.66 6.47
N ILE A 310 11.01 40.47 7.06
CA ILE A 310 9.94 40.02 7.96
C ILE A 310 10.37 39.97 9.43
N ARG A 311 9.37 40.15 10.28
CA ARG A 311 9.43 39.92 11.72
C ARG A 311 8.42 38.85 12.11
N VAL A 312 8.91 37.76 12.67
CA VAL A 312 8.08 36.68 13.22
C VAL A 312 8.01 36.86 14.73
N GLN A 313 6.81 36.91 15.27
CA GLN A 313 6.54 37.08 16.70
C GLN A 313 5.72 35.91 17.22
N LEU A 314 6.12 35.38 18.37
CA LEU A 314 5.32 34.43 19.14
C LEU A 314 4.63 35.19 20.27
N LEU A 315 3.30 35.20 20.27
CA LEU A 315 2.49 35.97 21.18
C LEU A 315 1.63 35.07 22.08
N CYS A 316 1.31 35.57 23.26
CA CYS A 316 0.28 35.01 24.12
C CYS A 316 -0.53 36.15 24.72
N ARG A 317 -1.86 36.19 24.48
CA ARG A 317 -2.73 37.29 24.93
C ARG A 317 -2.15 38.66 24.58
N GLN A 318 -1.74 38.83 23.32
CA GLN A 318 -1.10 40.05 22.77
C GLN A 318 0.27 40.44 23.39
N HIS A 319 0.85 39.63 24.28
CA HIS A 319 2.20 39.85 24.79
C HIS A 319 3.22 39.09 23.94
N ILE A 320 4.23 39.80 23.44
CA ILE A 320 5.33 39.20 22.66
C ILE A 320 6.23 38.40 23.61
N LEU A 321 6.34 37.10 23.35
CA LEU A 321 7.21 36.19 24.10
C LEU A 321 8.59 36.06 23.45
N ARG A 322 8.61 35.97 22.11
CA ARG A 322 9.82 35.83 21.30
C ARG A 322 9.64 36.59 19.98
N GLU A 323 10.75 37.11 19.45
CA GLU A 323 10.80 37.81 18.16
C GLU A 323 12.01 37.32 17.36
N ILE A 324 11.80 37.03 16.08
CA ILE A 324 12.82 36.65 15.11
C ILE A 324 12.71 37.58 13.90
N ARG A 325 13.85 38.01 13.36
CA ARG A 325 13.92 38.82 12.14
C ARG A 325 14.59 38.02 11.04
N ALA A 326 14.00 38.02 9.86
CA ALA A 326 14.50 37.25 8.72
C ALA A 326 14.29 38.00 7.40
N ASN A 327 15.19 37.76 6.46
CA ASN A 327 15.09 38.23 5.09
C ASN A 327 14.68 37.06 4.21
N ILE A 328 13.43 37.03 3.78
CA ILE A 328 12.91 36.05 2.83
C ILE A 328 13.16 36.57 1.42
N THR A 329 13.26 35.68 0.43
CA THR A 329 13.34 36.05 -0.99
C THR A 329 12.11 35.57 -1.73
N SER A 330 11.74 36.23 -2.82
CA SER A 330 10.61 35.80 -3.65
C SER A 330 10.81 34.42 -4.31
N HIS A 331 12.05 33.93 -4.39
CA HIS A 331 12.40 32.62 -4.96
C HIS A 331 12.37 31.48 -3.94
N ASP A 332 12.38 31.79 -2.64
CA ASP A 332 12.31 30.83 -1.53
C ASP A 332 11.39 31.42 -0.46
N PRO A 333 10.06 31.39 -0.66
CA PRO A 333 9.09 31.98 0.26
C PRO A 333 8.96 31.20 1.57
N ASP A 334 9.54 30.00 1.62
CA ASP A 334 9.51 29.14 2.79
C ASP A 334 10.54 29.61 3.81
N PHE A 335 10.09 29.98 5.01
CA PHE A 335 10.97 30.37 6.10
C PHE A 335 10.97 29.32 7.19
N ALA A 336 12.12 28.72 7.46
CA ALA A 336 12.31 27.71 8.50
C ALA A 336 13.24 28.20 9.59
N GLU A 337 12.86 27.99 10.85
CA GLU A 337 13.66 28.38 12.02
C GLU A 337 13.39 27.46 13.22
N VAL A 338 14.23 27.54 14.25
CA VAL A 338 14.10 26.74 15.47
C VAL A 338 13.98 27.63 16.71
N LEU A 339 12.89 27.47 17.44
CA LEU A 339 12.74 28.04 18.79
C LEU A 339 13.33 27.07 19.80
N THR A 340 14.56 27.32 20.23
CA THR A 340 15.24 26.50 21.23
C THR A 340 14.82 26.85 22.66
N ASP A 341 14.97 25.90 23.58
CA ASP A 341 14.80 26.13 25.03
C ASP A 341 13.44 26.76 25.41
N LEU A 342 12.34 26.18 24.93
CA LEU A 342 11.00 26.59 25.35
C LEU A 342 10.80 26.38 26.85
N LYS A 343 10.33 27.44 27.53
CA LYS A 343 9.97 27.43 28.94
C LYS A 343 8.73 26.56 29.15
N SER A 344 8.59 25.96 30.34
CA SER A 344 7.41 25.14 30.69
C SER A 344 6.08 25.88 30.50
N ARG A 345 6.07 27.21 30.69
CA ARG A 345 4.89 28.05 30.45
C ARG A 345 4.55 28.20 28.96
N GLU A 346 5.57 28.32 28.10
CA GLU A 346 5.39 28.37 26.64
C GLU A 346 4.86 27.04 26.12
N LEU A 347 5.43 25.91 26.58
CA LEU A 347 4.92 24.56 26.25
C LEU A 347 3.49 24.34 26.74
N PHE A 348 3.14 24.87 27.91
CA PHE A 348 1.78 24.82 28.44
C PHE A 348 0.81 25.63 27.56
N TRP A 349 1.16 26.84 27.13
CA TRP A 349 0.29 27.62 26.23
C TRP A 349 0.18 27.00 24.84
N LEU A 350 1.26 26.39 24.35
CA LEU A 350 1.29 25.66 23.07
C LEU A 350 0.30 24.50 23.10
N SER A 351 0.28 23.71 24.17
CA SER A 351 -0.65 22.57 24.28
C SER A 351 -2.10 23.01 24.43
N ARG A 352 -2.36 24.29 24.75
CA ARG A 352 -3.71 24.84 24.96
C ARG A 352 -4.30 25.56 23.78
N GLY A 353 -3.58 25.66 22.67
CA GLY A 353 -4.03 26.50 21.56
C GLY A 353 -4.00 28.00 21.87
N GLN A 354 -3.21 28.43 22.87
CA GLN A 354 -3.20 29.82 23.36
C GLN A 354 -2.03 30.66 22.81
N LEU A 355 -1.07 30.01 22.15
CA LEU A 355 0.00 30.72 21.47
C LEU A 355 -0.44 31.15 20.09
N GLU A 356 -0.09 32.36 19.72
CA GLU A 356 -0.32 32.93 18.41
C GLU A 356 1.03 33.17 17.75
N ILE A 357 1.15 32.85 16.46
CA ILE A 357 2.30 33.22 15.66
C ILE A 357 1.85 34.33 14.69
N ALA A 358 2.59 35.42 14.66
CA ALA A 358 2.34 36.54 13.78
C ALA A 358 3.58 36.85 12.93
N VAL A 359 3.33 37.23 11.69
CA VAL A 359 4.34 37.64 10.73
C VAL A 359 3.98 39.02 10.25
N ALA A 360 4.93 39.96 10.36
CA ALA A 360 4.76 41.34 9.91
C ALA A 360 5.91 41.75 8.98
N ALA A 361 5.62 42.53 7.94
CA ALA A 361 6.66 43.21 7.18
C ALA A 361 7.32 44.33 8.00
N GLU A 362 8.60 44.57 7.76
CA GLU A 362 9.34 45.68 8.34
C GLU A 362 9.21 46.91 7.42
N GLY A 363 8.42 47.92 7.82
CA GLY A 363 8.13 49.11 7.00
C GLY A 363 7.21 50.15 7.68
N GLN A 364 6.82 51.21 6.95
CA GLN A 364 5.95 52.30 7.45
C GLN A 364 4.49 51.85 7.70
N ASP A 365 3.99 50.89 6.90
CA ASP A 365 2.70 50.23 7.09
C ASP A 365 2.92 48.70 7.18
N PRO A 366 3.22 48.15 8.37
CA PRO A 366 3.55 46.74 8.54
C PRO A 366 2.28 45.90 8.38
N ARG A 367 2.05 45.38 7.18
CA ARG A 367 1.00 44.37 6.97
C ARG A 367 1.32 43.15 7.82
N GLN A 368 0.37 42.75 8.65
CA GLN A 368 0.50 41.64 9.59
C GLN A 368 -0.50 40.54 9.26
N ILE A 369 -0.03 39.30 9.34
CA ILE A 369 -0.86 38.09 9.37
C ILE A 369 -0.59 37.35 10.67
N SER A 370 -1.62 36.78 11.27
CA SER A 370 -1.47 36.00 12.49
C SER A 370 -2.46 34.84 12.56
N GLY A 371 -2.16 33.89 13.45
CA GLY A 371 -3.02 32.74 13.70
C GLY A 371 -2.61 31.97 14.94
N PHE A 372 -3.60 31.38 15.61
CA PHE A 372 -3.39 30.52 16.78
C PHE A 372 -2.75 29.18 16.39
N ILE A 373 -1.73 28.79 17.13
CA ILE A 373 -1.05 27.51 17.00
C ILE A 373 -1.88 26.46 17.74
N THR A 374 -2.42 25.49 17.01
CA THR A 374 -3.22 24.38 17.57
C THR A 374 -2.63 23.03 17.17
N GLY A 375 -3.06 21.94 17.82
CA GLY A 375 -2.69 20.59 17.39
C GLY A 375 -3.11 20.37 15.93
N ARG A 376 -2.31 19.61 15.17
CA ARG A 376 -2.58 19.41 13.74
C ARG A 376 -3.98 18.83 13.54
N LYS A 377 -4.75 19.43 12.63
CA LYS A 377 -6.08 18.95 12.24
C LYS A 377 -5.96 18.02 11.03
N SER A 378 -6.62 16.87 11.10
CA SER A 378 -6.71 15.91 10.00
C SER A 378 -8.03 15.15 10.07
N CYS A 379 -8.47 14.62 8.93
CA CYS A 379 -9.64 13.75 8.84
C CYS A 379 -9.37 12.32 9.36
N ASP A 380 -8.14 12.04 9.78
CA ASP A 380 -7.71 10.75 10.30
C ASP A 380 -8.34 10.48 11.68
N THR A 381 -8.76 9.23 11.90
CA THR A 381 -9.28 8.79 13.21
C THR A 381 -8.13 8.28 14.06
N ILE A 382 -7.93 8.83 15.27
CA ILE A 382 -6.94 8.29 16.21
C ILE A 382 -7.59 7.13 16.98
N GLN A 383 -7.05 5.93 16.84
CA GLN A 383 -7.64 4.71 17.39
C GLN A 383 -6.57 3.74 17.93
N SER A 384 -6.99 2.76 18.73
CA SER A 384 -6.16 1.63 19.13
C SER A 384 -6.96 0.32 19.19
N VAL A 385 -6.45 -0.71 18.52
CA VAL A 385 -6.86 -2.11 18.74
C VAL A 385 -5.90 -2.73 19.75
N MET A 386 -6.43 -3.08 20.92
CA MET A 386 -5.69 -3.75 21.99
C MET A 386 -5.86 -5.26 21.87
N SER A 387 -4.73 -5.95 21.80
CA SER A 387 -4.67 -7.40 21.62
C SER A 387 -3.77 -8.02 22.70
N SER A 388 -4.07 -9.27 23.05
CA SER A 388 -3.25 -10.03 23.98
C SER A 388 -1.90 -10.47 23.38
N SER A 389 -1.77 -10.56 22.05
CA SER A 389 -0.46 -10.81 21.42
C SER A 389 0.50 -9.63 21.56
N ASN A 390 -0.06 -8.43 21.67
CA ASN A 390 0.71 -7.19 21.77
C ASN A 390 0.97 -6.78 23.22
N ALA A 391 0.44 -7.53 24.20
CA ALA A 391 0.70 -7.33 25.61
C ALA A 391 2.20 -7.46 25.95
N LEU A 392 2.61 -6.86 27.07
CA LEU A 392 4.01 -6.95 27.55
C LEU A 392 4.47 -8.41 27.70
N ILE A 393 3.56 -9.25 28.15
CA ILE A 393 3.68 -10.70 28.15
C ILE A 393 2.64 -11.21 27.14
N PRO A 394 3.04 -11.55 25.91
CA PRO A 394 2.11 -12.01 24.88
C PRO A 394 1.31 -13.22 25.35
N GLY A 395 -0.01 -13.13 25.20
CA GLY A 395 -0.97 -14.15 25.60
C GLY A 395 -1.92 -14.55 24.47
N LYS A 396 -2.80 -15.50 24.79
CA LYS A 396 -3.92 -15.94 23.93
C LYS A 396 -5.20 -15.99 24.75
N THR A 397 -5.70 -14.83 25.16
CA THR A 397 -6.86 -14.76 26.06
C THR A 397 -8.19 -14.79 25.30
N GLY A 398 -8.20 -14.42 24.02
CA GLY A 398 -9.43 -14.24 23.23
C GLY A 398 -10.16 -12.92 23.52
N GLY A 399 -9.59 -12.07 24.39
CA GLY A 399 -10.12 -10.75 24.71
C GLY A 399 -9.74 -9.68 23.69
N VAL A 400 -10.44 -8.56 23.73
CA VAL A 400 -10.23 -7.39 22.88
C VAL A 400 -10.41 -6.11 23.67
N GLY A 401 -9.63 -5.11 23.34
CA GLY A 401 -9.90 -3.73 23.70
C GLY A 401 -9.95 -2.88 22.45
N SER A 402 -10.89 -1.95 22.40
CA SER A 402 -11.04 -0.97 21.33
C SER A 402 -11.04 0.43 21.93
N ALA A 403 -10.32 1.36 21.33
CA ALA A 403 -10.29 2.75 21.78
C ALA A 403 -10.30 3.73 20.62
N ILE A 404 -11.02 4.84 20.79
CA ILE A 404 -10.98 6.02 19.91
C ILE A 404 -10.60 7.25 20.73
N PHE A 405 -9.85 8.15 20.10
CA PHE A 405 -9.38 9.39 20.69
C PHE A 405 -9.67 10.58 19.79
N ASN A 406 -10.20 11.66 20.37
CA ASN A 406 -10.46 12.93 19.68
C ASN A 406 -9.66 14.05 20.34
N LEU A 407 -8.72 14.63 19.61
CA LEU A 407 -7.88 15.74 20.08
C LEU A 407 -8.54 17.07 19.70
N HIS A 408 -8.91 17.86 20.71
CA HIS A 408 -9.51 19.19 20.53
C HIS A 408 -8.44 20.29 20.43
N ASP A 409 -8.80 21.43 19.84
CA ASP A 409 -7.93 22.60 19.64
C ASP A 409 -7.33 23.15 20.94
N ASN A 410 -8.07 22.99 22.05
CA ASN A 410 -7.66 23.42 23.38
C ASN A 410 -6.71 22.43 24.10
N GLY A 411 -6.26 21.39 23.39
CA GLY A 411 -5.39 20.33 23.90
C GLY A 411 -6.06 19.23 24.70
N THR A 412 -7.39 19.24 24.81
CA THR A 412 -8.13 18.19 25.51
C THR A 412 -8.21 16.95 24.62
N LEU A 413 -7.79 15.80 25.14
CA LEU A 413 -7.95 14.52 24.46
C LEU A 413 -9.15 13.79 25.04
N GLN A 414 -10.25 13.76 24.29
CA GLN A 414 -11.40 12.94 24.63
C GLN A 414 -11.11 11.49 24.23
N TYR A 415 -11.49 10.54 25.08
CA TYR A 415 -11.27 9.12 24.83
C TYR A 415 -12.54 8.32 25.11
N GLN A 416 -12.70 7.25 24.33
CA GLN A 416 -13.72 6.24 24.55
C GLN A 416 -13.06 4.88 24.38
N VAL A 417 -13.12 4.06 25.41
CA VAL A 417 -12.47 2.75 25.48
C VAL A 417 -13.50 1.69 25.82
N GLN A 418 -13.48 0.57 25.12
CA GLN A 418 -14.31 -0.59 25.35
C GLN A 418 -13.42 -1.83 25.46
N VAL A 419 -13.66 -2.67 26.48
CA VAL A 419 -12.94 -3.93 26.66
C VAL A 419 -13.91 -5.08 26.85
N THR A 420 -13.61 -6.25 26.28
CA THR A 420 -14.47 -7.42 26.38
C THR A 420 -13.68 -8.72 26.28
N GLY A 421 -14.21 -9.82 26.83
CA GLY A 421 -13.60 -11.15 26.74
C GLY A 421 -12.32 -11.31 27.57
N LEU A 422 -12.16 -10.52 28.64
CA LEU A 422 -11.00 -10.57 29.53
C LEU A 422 -11.02 -11.81 30.44
N THR A 423 -9.85 -12.25 30.89
CA THR A 423 -9.73 -13.43 31.78
C THR A 423 -10.15 -13.19 33.22
N SER A 424 -10.15 -11.93 33.67
CA SER A 424 -10.55 -11.50 35.02
C SER A 424 -10.89 -10.02 35.04
N ASP A 425 -11.37 -9.54 36.18
CA ASP A 425 -11.72 -8.13 36.40
C ASP A 425 -10.56 -7.19 36.04
N VAL A 426 -10.90 -6.08 35.37
CA VAL A 426 -9.98 -4.98 35.11
C VAL A 426 -9.56 -4.34 36.43
N VAL A 427 -8.24 -4.26 36.63
CA VAL A 427 -7.61 -3.62 37.79
C VAL A 427 -7.03 -2.27 37.42
N SER A 428 -6.54 -2.11 36.18
CA SER A 428 -5.95 -0.85 35.73
C SER A 428 -6.11 -0.66 34.23
N LEU A 429 -6.45 0.56 33.82
CA LEU A 429 -6.53 1.01 32.42
C LEU A 429 -5.69 2.27 32.26
N THR A 430 -4.61 2.22 31.46
CA THR A 430 -3.62 3.30 31.41
C THR A 430 -3.15 3.63 30.01
N ILE A 431 -2.90 4.91 29.74
CA ILE A 431 -2.12 5.38 28.58
C ILE A 431 -0.65 5.50 29.01
N GLU A 432 0.26 4.93 28.23
CA GLU A 432 1.66 4.81 28.57
C GLU A 432 2.59 4.89 27.35
N LEU A 433 3.88 5.11 27.63
CA LEU A 433 4.94 5.09 26.62
C LEU A 433 5.44 3.66 26.36
N LYS A 434 6.09 3.46 25.21
CA LYS A 434 6.88 2.24 24.97
C LYS A 434 7.90 2.06 26.11
N PRO A 435 7.98 0.88 26.75
CA PRO A 435 8.88 0.70 27.89
C PRO A 435 10.32 0.85 27.44
N ARG A 436 11.08 1.79 28.03
CA ARG A 436 12.53 1.95 27.76
C ARG A 436 13.39 0.91 28.50
N ARG A 437 12.84 0.27 29.53
CA ARG A 437 13.47 -0.80 30.33
C ARG A 437 12.43 -1.87 30.64
N ARG A 438 12.84 -3.15 30.68
CA ARG A 438 11.95 -4.32 30.83
C ARG A 438 10.97 -4.24 32.02
N ASN A 439 11.32 -3.53 33.11
CA ASN A 439 10.52 -3.53 34.35
C ASN A 439 10.05 -2.13 34.82
N LYS A 440 10.08 -1.11 33.95
CA LYS A 440 9.59 0.23 34.33
C LYS A 440 8.59 0.75 33.30
N ARG A 441 7.30 0.60 33.60
CA ARG A 441 6.19 1.20 32.85
C ARG A 441 6.19 2.70 33.10
N SER A 442 5.98 3.47 32.03
CA SER A 442 5.90 4.94 32.08
C SER A 442 4.47 5.35 31.81
N ILE A 443 3.66 5.31 32.86
CA ILE A 443 2.24 5.66 32.82
C ILE A 443 2.11 7.18 32.71
N LEU A 444 1.37 7.64 31.70
CA LEU A 444 1.09 9.06 31.48
C LEU A 444 -0.26 9.48 32.03
N CYS A 445 -1.27 8.62 31.86
CA CYS A 445 -2.63 8.88 32.31
C CYS A 445 -3.28 7.57 32.80
N ASP A 446 -3.95 7.65 33.94
CA ASP A 446 -4.74 6.57 34.50
C ASP A 446 -6.23 6.81 34.21
N LEU A 447 -6.82 5.92 33.42
CA LEU A 447 -8.22 5.96 33.00
C LEU A 447 -9.11 5.06 33.88
N THR A 448 -8.52 4.33 34.83
CA THR A 448 -9.22 3.40 35.73
C THR A 448 -10.40 4.05 36.48
N PRO A 449 -10.33 5.31 36.95
CA PRO A 449 -11.45 5.95 37.65
C PRO A 449 -12.73 6.08 36.81
N GLU A 450 -12.58 6.23 35.48
CA GLU A 450 -13.71 6.40 34.55
C GLU A 450 -14.22 5.06 33.99
N PHE A 451 -13.60 3.94 34.40
CA PHE A 451 -13.97 2.62 33.92
C PHE A 451 -15.20 2.07 34.64
N SER A 452 -16.28 1.88 33.88
CA SER A 452 -17.50 1.23 34.36
C SER A 452 -17.41 -0.28 34.17
N LYS A 453 -17.36 -1.02 35.29
CA LYS A 453 -17.42 -2.49 35.27
C LYS A 453 -18.71 -3.04 34.67
N ALA A 454 -19.82 -2.30 34.77
CA ALA A 454 -21.12 -2.75 34.27
C ALA A 454 -21.20 -2.75 32.74
N THR A 455 -20.58 -1.76 32.10
CA THR A 455 -20.61 -1.60 30.63
C THR A 455 -19.33 -2.09 29.96
N GLY A 456 -18.25 -2.32 30.72
CA GLY A 456 -16.93 -2.65 30.16
C GLY A 456 -16.32 -1.48 29.39
N GLN A 457 -16.72 -0.24 29.71
CA GLN A 457 -16.33 0.96 28.99
C GLN A 457 -15.73 2.01 29.92
N ALA A 458 -14.77 2.79 29.39
CA ALA A 458 -14.28 4.01 30.01
C ALA A 458 -14.44 5.17 29.01
N ILE A 459 -15.19 6.20 29.42
CA ILE A 459 -15.43 7.40 28.61
C ILE A 459 -15.02 8.59 29.45
N GLY A 460 -14.14 9.44 28.91
CA GLY A 460 -13.66 10.60 29.66
C GLY A 460 -12.86 11.56 28.80
N SER A 461 -12.24 12.52 29.47
CA SER A 461 -11.37 13.50 28.81
C SER A 461 -10.09 13.74 29.60
N TRP A 462 -8.97 13.73 28.88
CA TRP A 462 -7.67 14.10 29.42
C TRP A 462 -7.40 15.56 29.08
N SER A 463 -7.80 16.44 30.00
CA SER A 463 -7.66 17.88 29.82
C SER A 463 -6.22 18.35 29.96
N ARG A 464 -5.36 17.71 30.75
CA ARG A 464 -3.96 18.16 31.00
C ARG A 464 -2.92 17.49 30.10
N LEU A 465 -3.18 17.45 28.81
CA LEU A 465 -2.20 16.94 27.86
C LEU A 465 -1.08 17.98 27.64
N GLU A 466 0.16 17.55 27.83
CA GLU A 466 1.34 18.39 27.59
C GLU A 466 1.69 18.39 26.09
N ALA A 467 2.36 19.44 25.61
CA ALA A 467 2.73 19.57 24.19
C ALA A 467 3.57 18.37 23.70
N ARG A 468 4.44 17.81 24.56
CA ARG A 468 5.21 16.61 24.26
C ARG A 468 4.33 15.36 24.13
N HIS A 469 3.30 15.22 24.95
CA HIS A 469 2.37 14.09 24.84
C HIS A 469 1.48 14.20 23.60
N MET A 470 1.09 15.41 23.19
CA MET A 470 0.42 15.64 21.89
C MET A 470 1.31 15.22 20.72
N HIS A 471 2.59 15.59 20.77
CA HIS A 471 3.59 15.16 19.80
C HIS A 471 3.66 13.64 19.70
N MET A 472 3.87 12.96 20.83
CA MET A 472 3.96 11.50 20.87
C MET A 472 2.67 10.80 20.42
N LEU A 473 1.50 11.37 20.73
CA LEU A 473 0.20 10.85 20.25
C LEU A 473 0.12 10.89 18.72
N LEU A 474 0.42 12.05 18.14
CA LEU A 474 0.31 12.31 16.70
C LEU A 474 1.40 11.62 15.88
N GLN A 475 2.51 11.21 16.52
CA GLN A 475 3.58 10.39 15.96
C GLN A 475 3.38 8.88 16.20
N ASN A 476 2.21 8.47 16.71
CA ASN A 476 1.86 7.08 16.98
C ASN A 476 2.76 6.39 18.03
N GLU A 477 3.31 7.12 19.01
CA GLU A 477 4.27 6.59 20.00
C GLU A 477 3.62 6.19 21.34
N LEU A 478 2.34 6.50 21.52
CA LEU A 478 1.59 6.17 22.73
C LEU A 478 0.94 4.79 22.64
N PHE A 479 0.79 4.15 23.80
CA PHE A 479 0.15 2.85 23.96
C PHE A 479 -0.94 2.95 25.00
N ILE A 480 -1.96 2.12 24.86
CA ILE A 480 -2.98 1.88 25.87
C ILE A 480 -2.84 0.44 26.37
N ASN A 481 -2.96 0.25 27.68
CA ASN A 481 -2.75 -1.03 28.34
C ASN A 481 -3.88 -1.31 29.34
N VAL A 482 -4.39 -2.54 29.31
CA VAL A 482 -5.44 -3.06 30.20
C VAL A 482 -4.81 -4.15 31.06
N ALA A 483 -4.77 -3.94 32.37
CA ALA A 483 -4.32 -4.93 33.33
C ALA A 483 -5.50 -5.51 34.10
N THR A 484 -5.45 -6.82 34.36
CA THR A 484 -6.50 -7.58 35.03
C THR A 484 -5.94 -8.25 36.29
N ALA A 485 -6.81 -8.81 37.14
CA ALA A 485 -6.37 -9.46 38.39
C ALA A 485 -5.39 -10.62 38.15
N HIS A 486 -5.59 -11.37 37.06
CA HIS A 486 -4.69 -12.45 36.63
C HIS A 486 -3.47 -11.97 35.84
N SER A 487 -3.52 -10.78 35.22
CA SER A 487 -2.39 -10.19 34.48
C SER A 487 -2.16 -8.74 34.90
N GLN A 488 -1.40 -8.57 35.98
CA GLN A 488 -1.11 -7.25 36.57
C GLN A 488 -0.22 -6.37 35.68
N GLU A 489 0.61 -6.97 34.82
CA GLU A 489 1.48 -6.23 33.90
C GLU A 489 0.72 -5.74 32.65
N GLY A 490 -0.40 -6.37 32.32
CA GLY A 490 -1.22 -6.05 31.15
C GLY A 490 -1.70 -7.32 30.46
N GLU A 491 -3.01 -7.53 30.40
CA GLU A 491 -3.63 -8.58 29.59
C GLU A 491 -3.74 -8.19 28.12
N LEU A 492 -4.11 -6.93 27.86
CA LEU A 492 -4.24 -6.37 26.52
C LEU A 492 -3.40 -5.12 26.38
N ARG A 493 -2.80 -4.93 25.21
CA ARG A 493 -2.06 -3.72 24.86
C ARG A 493 -2.27 -3.38 23.39
N GLY A 494 -2.38 -2.09 23.10
CA GLY A 494 -2.53 -1.58 21.73
C GLY A 494 -1.76 -0.28 21.55
N GLN A 495 -1.17 -0.10 20.37
CA GLN A 495 -0.54 1.15 19.97
C GLN A 495 -1.63 2.11 19.48
N ILE A 496 -1.59 3.36 19.95
CA ILE A 496 -2.49 4.40 19.49
C ILE A 496 -1.96 4.91 18.14
N LYS A 497 -2.73 4.71 17.07
CA LYS A 497 -2.34 5.06 15.70
C LYS A 497 -3.43 5.90 15.02
N ALA A 498 -3.01 6.84 14.18
CA ALA A 498 -3.91 7.53 13.26
C ALA A 498 -4.27 6.62 12.07
N LEU A 499 -5.57 6.37 11.88
CA LEU A 499 -6.15 5.67 10.74
C LEU A 499 -6.48 6.68 9.64
N PRO A 500 -5.84 6.58 8.45
CA PRO A 500 -6.10 7.50 7.35
C PRO A 500 -7.55 7.44 6.88
N TYR A 501 -8.13 8.60 6.60
CA TYR A 501 -9.50 8.71 6.10
C TYR A 501 -9.71 7.93 4.79
N SER A 502 -10.62 6.95 4.81
CA SER A 502 -10.90 6.07 3.67
C SER A 502 -12.02 6.58 2.73
N GLY A 503 -12.66 7.69 3.12
CA GLY A 503 -13.91 8.19 2.54
C GLY A 503 -15.15 7.74 3.31
N LEU A 504 -14.98 6.95 4.39
CA LEU A 504 -16.06 6.54 5.27
C LEU A 504 -16.14 7.45 6.48
N GLU A 505 -17.35 7.89 6.80
CA GLU A 505 -17.61 8.82 7.88
C GLU A 505 -17.76 8.14 9.24
N ALA A 506 -18.18 6.87 9.25
CA ALA A 506 -18.40 6.08 10.47
C ALA A 506 -17.18 6.06 11.42
N PRO A 507 -15.92 5.85 10.95
CA PRO A 507 -14.75 5.93 11.82
C PRO A 507 -14.56 7.25 12.58
N ARG A 508 -15.19 8.36 12.17
CA ARG A 508 -15.06 9.65 12.85
C ARG A 508 -16.08 9.90 13.95
N HIS A 509 -17.25 9.26 13.88
CA HIS A 509 -18.38 9.56 14.77
C HIS A 509 -18.87 8.36 15.56
N GLU A 510 -18.57 7.15 15.11
CA GLU A 510 -19.11 5.91 15.67
C GLU A 510 -18.02 5.07 16.34
N LEU A 511 -18.39 4.44 17.45
CA LEU A 511 -17.56 3.42 18.09
C LEU A 511 -17.52 2.16 17.22
N PRO A 512 -16.35 1.58 16.94
CA PRO A 512 -16.28 0.37 16.14
C PRO A 512 -16.74 -0.81 16.97
N THR A 513 -17.30 -1.79 16.27
CA THR A 513 -17.65 -3.08 16.84
C THR A 513 -16.37 -3.84 17.20
N PRO A 514 -16.15 -4.23 18.47
CA PRO A 514 -14.97 -5.01 18.85
C PRO A 514 -15.08 -6.45 18.33
N LEU A 515 -13.99 -6.95 17.72
CA LEU A 515 -13.86 -8.32 17.24
C LEU A 515 -12.94 -9.12 18.17
N ALA A 516 -13.47 -10.19 18.77
CA ALA A 516 -12.78 -11.00 19.78
C ALA A 516 -12.94 -12.49 19.52
N GLY A 517 -11.96 -13.29 19.95
CA GLY A 517 -12.09 -14.74 19.96
C GLY A 517 -13.17 -15.22 20.95
N HIS A 518 -13.43 -14.44 22.00
CA HIS A 518 -14.50 -14.70 22.97
C HIS A 518 -15.91 -14.76 22.34
N PHE A 519 -16.14 -14.01 21.25
CA PHE A 519 -17.44 -13.96 20.56
C PHE A 519 -17.60 -15.06 19.50
N VAL A 520 -16.56 -15.84 19.22
CA VAL A 520 -16.65 -17.00 18.31
C VAL A 520 -17.43 -18.12 19.01
N SER A 521 -18.18 -18.91 18.26
CA SER A 521 -18.91 -20.07 18.80
C SER A 521 -18.34 -21.38 18.25
N PRO A 522 -17.71 -22.24 19.08
CA PRO A 522 -17.35 -22.00 20.48
C PRO A 522 -16.20 -20.97 20.65
N PRO A 523 -16.04 -20.35 21.84
CA PRO A 523 -15.02 -19.33 22.07
C PRO A 523 -13.59 -19.79 21.77
N VAL A 524 -12.85 -18.96 21.03
CA VAL A 524 -11.47 -19.25 20.60
C VAL A 524 -10.47 -18.44 21.42
N ARG A 525 -9.53 -19.13 22.06
CA ARG A 525 -8.40 -18.51 22.76
C ARG A 525 -7.30 -18.14 21.75
N THR A 526 -7.48 -16.99 21.10
CA THR A 526 -6.49 -16.40 20.19
C THR A 526 -5.79 -15.18 20.83
N GLY A 527 -4.62 -14.85 20.29
CA GLY A 527 -3.96 -13.56 20.52
C GLY A 527 -4.53 -12.45 19.64
N ALA A 528 -5.31 -12.80 18.61
CA ALA A 528 -5.88 -11.86 17.67
C ALA A 528 -7.05 -11.07 18.26
N SER A 529 -7.15 -9.82 17.84
CA SER A 529 -8.24 -8.91 18.17
C SER A 529 -8.46 -7.96 17.00
N GLY A 530 -9.64 -7.38 16.90
CA GLY A 530 -9.91 -6.40 15.86
C GLY A 530 -11.01 -5.44 16.25
N HIS A 531 -11.29 -4.50 15.37
CA HIS A 531 -12.53 -3.75 15.43
C HIS A 531 -13.03 -3.48 14.00
N ALA A 532 -14.33 -3.22 13.87
CA ALA A 532 -14.98 -3.02 12.58
C ALA A 532 -15.92 -1.82 12.62
N TRP A 533 -15.78 -0.93 11.64
CA TRP A 533 -16.81 0.04 11.30
C TRP A 533 -17.62 -0.48 10.12
N VAL A 534 -18.93 -0.31 10.21
CA VAL A 534 -19.87 -0.76 9.20
C VAL A 534 -20.97 0.29 9.10
N SER A 535 -21.28 0.74 7.89
CA SER A 535 -22.36 1.67 7.65
C SER A 535 -23.09 1.35 6.36
N VAL A 536 -24.39 1.67 6.30
CA VAL A 536 -25.21 1.54 5.10
C VAL A 536 -25.46 2.93 4.53
N ASP A 537 -25.18 3.12 3.24
CA ASP A 537 -25.44 4.39 2.55
C ASP A 537 -26.89 4.51 2.08
N LYS A 538 -27.25 5.67 1.51
CA LYS A 538 -28.60 5.95 1.01
C LYS A 538 -29.01 5.09 -0.19
N TYR A 539 -28.06 4.46 -0.85
CA TYR A 539 -28.29 3.53 -1.96
C TYR A 539 -28.29 2.07 -1.45
N CYS A 540 -28.38 1.88 -0.13
CA CYS A 540 -28.34 0.59 0.54
C CYS A 540 -27.07 -0.23 0.26
N HIS A 541 -25.94 0.43 -0.06
CA HIS A 541 -24.65 -0.22 -0.08
C HIS A 541 -24.02 -0.26 1.32
N LEU A 542 -23.43 -1.39 1.68
CA LEU A 542 -22.73 -1.59 2.94
C LEU A 542 -21.25 -1.25 2.75
N HIS A 543 -20.80 -0.25 3.49
CA HIS A 543 -19.41 0.11 3.59
C HIS A 543 -18.83 -0.49 4.85
N TYR A 544 -17.63 -1.04 4.76
CA TYR A 544 -16.95 -1.60 5.92
C TYR A 544 -15.46 -1.26 5.94
N GLU A 545 -14.94 -1.11 7.15
CA GLU A 545 -13.53 -0.93 7.42
C GLU A 545 -13.16 -1.70 8.69
N ILE A 546 -12.25 -2.66 8.55
CA ILE A 546 -11.89 -3.62 9.60
C ILE A 546 -10.39 -3.52 9.84
N LEU A 547 -10.01 -3.37 11.10
CA LEU A 547 -8.62 -3.40 11.55
C LEU A 547 -8.39 -4.55 12.51
N VAL A 548 -7.25 -5.22 12.35
CA VAL A 548 -6.90 -6.42 13.11
C VAL A 548 -5.48 -6.31 13.66
N ALA A 549 -5.27 -6.87 14.84
CA ALA A 549 -3.98 -7.00 15.51
C ALA A 549 -3.81 -8.44 15.97
N GLY A 550 -2.57 -8.95 15.97
CA GLY A 550 -2.26 -10.27 16.54
C GLY A 550 -2.65 -11.50 15.72
N LEU A 551 -3.06 -11.33 14.45
CA LEU A 551 -3.20 -12.45 13.51
C LEU A 551 -1.81 -13.04 13.20
N SER A 552 -1.66 -14.37 13.23
CA SER A 552 -0.35 -15.01 13.03
C SER A 552 0.20 -14.76 11.63
N GLN A 553 1.28 -13.98 11.52
CA GLN A 553 2.08 -13.87 10.30
C GLN A 553 2.99 -15.11 10.21
N THR A 554 2.57 -16.16 9.53
CA THR A 554 3.49 -17.20 9.05
C THR A 554 4.19 -16.71 7.79
N ASP A 555 5.50 -16.95 7.66
CA ASP A 555 6.51 -16.49 6.67
C ASP A 555 6.21 -16.64 5.15
N ASP A 556 4.95 -16.67 4.71
CA ASP A 556 4.61 -16.59 3.29
C ASP A 556 4.55 -15.11 2.86
N LEU A 557 5.65 -14.61 2.30
CA LEU A 557 5.80 -13.33 1.57
C LEU A 557 4.86 -13.18 0.35
N THR A 558 3.90 -14.08 0.18
CA THR A 558 2.68 -13.88 -0.60
C THR A 558 1.50 -13.79 0.35
N VAL A 559 1.36 -12.65 1.03
CA VAL A 559 0.02 -12.18 1.45
C VAL A 559 -0.71 -11.74 0.17
N ASN A 560 -1.00 -12.72 -0.70
CA ASN A 560 -2.30 -12.68 -1.33
C ASN A 560 -3.26 -12.68 -0.16
N ALA A 561 -4.20 -11.75 -0.15
CA ALA A 561 -5.35 -11.83 0.71
C ALA A 561 -6.25 -13.02 0.28
N ARG A 562 -5.69 -14.23 0.31
CA ARG A 562 -6.38 -15.46 0.67
C ARG A 562 -6.00 -15.73 2.13
N LEU A 563 -6.35 -14.78 3.00
CA LEU A 563 -6.74 -15.22 4.33
C LEU A 563 -7.95 -16.13 4.10
N HIS A 564 -7.88 -17.34 4.64
CA HIS A 564 -9.05 -18.17 4.97
C HIS A 564 -9.82 -17.51 6.12
N GLY A 565 -10.06 -16.21 5.97
CA GLY A 565 -10.74 -15.31 6.86
C GLY A 565 -11.93 -14.77 6.15
N LEU A 566 -12.95 -15.63 6.10
CA LEU A 566 -14.27 -15.22 5.72
C LEU A 566 -14.69 -14.19 6.78
N ALA A 567 -14.77 -12.93 6.36
CA ALA A 567 -15.62 -12.01 7.08
C ALA A 567 -17.02 -12.22 6.56
N GLU A 568 -17.81 -12.82 7.44
CA GLU A 568 -19.14 -13.34 7.17
C GLU A 568 -20.08 -12.50 7.99
N ILE A 569 -21.03 -11.89 7.29
CA ILE A 569 -22.24 -11.40 7.91
C ILE A 569 -23.25 -12.50 7.74
N GLY A 570 -23.64 -13.13 8.84
CA GLY A 570 -24.56 -14.25 8.86
C GLY A 570 -25.55 -14.12 10.01
N GLU A 571 -26.51 -15.02 10.00
CA GLU A 571 -27.59 -15.14 10.99
C GLU A 571 -27.18 -16.06 12.12
N LEU A 572 -27.84 -15.94 13.28
CA LEU A 572 -27.48 -16.70 14.47
C LEU A 572 -27.86 -18.19 14.37
N ASP A 573 -28.70 -18.61 13.42
CA ASP A 573 -29.28 -19.97 13.40
C ASP A 573 -29.22 -20.75 12.06
N ASP A 574 -28.72 -20.18 10.96
CA ASP A 574 -28.52 -20.99 9.75
C ASP A 574 -27.33 -20.53 8.88
N SER A 575 -26.49 -21.48 8.49
CA SER A 575 -25.24 -21.28 7.75
C SER A 575 -25.43 -20.96 6.25
N THR A 576 -26.65 -20.61 5.86
CA THR A 576 -27.14 -20.57 4.48
C THR A 576 -26.94 -19.21 3.78
N HIS A 577 -26.54 -18.15 4.49
CA HIS A 577 -26.44 -16.77 3.94
C HIS A 577 -25.12 -16.04 4.21
N MET A 578 -23.97 -16.73 4.14
CA MET A 578 -22.66 -16.09 4.40
C MET A 578 -22.07 -15.45 3.13
N ARG A 579 -21.82 -14.13 3.17
CA ARG A 579 -21.14 -13.39 2.10
C ARG A 579 -19.70 -13.02 2.45
N LEU A 580 -18.80 -13.20 1.50
CA LEU A 580 -17.36 -12.93 1.65
C LEU A 580 -17.04 -11.44 1.45
N LEU A 581 -16.45 -10.80 2.45
CA LEU A 581 -15.83 -9.48 2.31
C LEU A 581 -14.45 -9.58 1.63
N THR A 582 -13.99 -8.47 1.01
CA THR A 582 -12.66 -8.37 0.39
C THR A 582 -11.55 -8.74 1.38
N GLY A 583 -10.51 -9.41 0.89
CA GLY A 583 -9.37 -9.79 1.72
C GLY A 583 -8.56 -8.60 2.28
N PHE A 584 -7.86 -8.84 3.40
CA PHE A 584 -7.00 -7.87 4.07
C PHE A 584 -5.73 -7.53 3.27
N TYR A 585 -5.38 -6.26 3.23
CA TYR A 585 -4.05 -5.79 2.86
C TYR A 585 -3.29 -5.40 4.13
N GLY A 586 -2.33 -6.22 4.56
CA GLY A 586 -1.69 -6.06 5.86
C GLY A 586 -2.66 -6.33 7.00
N SER A 587 -2.81 -5.37 7.92
CA SER A 587 -3.72 -5.42 9.07
C SER A 587 -5.08 -4.74 8.85
N LYS A 588 -5.40 -4.36 7.60
CA LYS A 588 -6.61 -3.61 7.24
C LYS A 588 -7.39 -4.28 6.12
N ALA A 589 -8.71 -4.36 6.25
CA ALA A 589 -9.65 -4.67 5.17
C ALA A 589 -10.65 -3.52 5.02
N GLN A 590 -10.97 -3.13 3.80
CA GLN A 590 -11.95 -2.09 3.52
C GLN A 590 -12.65 -2.38 2.19
N GLY A 591 -13.92 -2.05 2.06
CA GLY A 591 -14.66 -2.27 0.83
C GLY A 591 -16.09 -1.78 0.88
N VAL A 592 -16.79 -2.00 -0.24
CA VAL A 592 -18.20 -1.66 -0.43
C VAL A 592 -18.90 -2.88 -1.02
N LEU A 593 -19.95 -3.35 -0.36
CA LEU A 593 -20.86 -4.36 -0.90
C LEU A 593 -22.09 -3.64 -1.47
N LYS A 594 -22.38 -3.89 -2.74
CA LYS A 594 -23.52 -3.25 -3.42
C LYS A 594 -24.78 -4.11 -3.41
N ASP A 595 -24.64 -5.41 -3.63
CA ASP A 595 -25.79 -6.29 -3.90
C ASP A 595 -26.32 -6.97 -2.64
N ILE A 596 -26.62 -6.25 -1.56
CA ILE A 596 -26.96 -6.86 -0.26
C ILE A 596 -28.38 -7.41 -0.25
N SER A 597 -28.58 -8.60 0.34
CA SER A 597 -29.91 -9.18 0.48
C SER A 597 -30.75 -8.41 1.51
N VAL A 598 -32.06 -8.32 1.26
CA VAL A 598 -33.02 -7.65 2.15
C VAL A 598 -33.00 -8.28 3.55
N GLU A 599 -32.86 -9.60 3.65
CA GLU A 599 -32.78 -10.28 4.95
C GLU A 599 -31.53 -9.85 5.74
N LEU A 600 -30.39 -9.67 5.07
CA LEU A 600 -29.17 -9.20 5.72
C LEU A 600 -29.28 -7.75 6.21
N LEU A 601 -29.94 -6.88 5.45
CA LEU A 601 -30.22 -5.49 5.88
C LEU A 601 -31.11 -5.47 7.12
N LYS A 602 -32.12 -6.35 7.19
CA LYS A 602 -32.97 -6.53 8.35
C LYS A 602 -32.20 -7.05 9.56
N HIS A 603 -31.27 -8.00 9.39
CA HIS A 603 -30.43 -8.46 10.49
C HIS A 603 -29.42 -7.42 10.97
N LEU A 604 -28.93 -6.56 10.08
CA LEU A 604 -28.13 -5.39 10.45
C LEU A 604 -28.96 -4.39 11.26
N ASP A 605 -30.20 -4.12 10.86
CA ASP A 605 -31.12 -3.23 11.58
C ASP A 605 -31.52 -3.80 12.95
N GLN A 606 -31.82 -5.10 13.02
CA GLN A 606 -32.16 -5.78 14.27
C GLN A 606 -30.93 -6.03 15.18
N GLY A 607 -29.72 -5.83 14.66
CA GLY A 607 -28.48 -6.06 15.38
C GLY A 607 -28.15 -7.53 15.62
N THR A 608 -28.77 -8.46 14.88
CA THR A 608 -28.50 -9.90 14.98
C THR A 608 -27.39 -10.37 14.03
N ALA A 609 -26.95 -9.50 13.13
CA ALA A 609 -25.82 -9.73 12.25
C ALA A 609 -24.48 -9.73 13.02
N PHE A 610 -23.47 -10.40 12.48
CA PHE A 610 -22.12 -10.39 13.03
C PHE A 610 -21.08 -10.17 11.93
N ILE A 611 -19.85 -9.84 12.29
CA ILE A 611 -18.67 -9.93 11.42
C ILE A 611 -17.75 -10.95 12.06
N GLN A 612 -17.35 -11.95 11.28
CA GLN A 612 -16.32 -12.92 11.67
C GLN A 612 -15.00 -12.60 10.98
N VAL A 613 -13.86 -13.11 11.46
CA VAL A 613 -12.62 -13.20 10.67
C VAL A 613 -12.03 -14.55 11.01
N SER A 614 -11.93 -15.41 10.01
CA SER A 614 -11.34 -16.75 10.11
C SER A 614 -9.84 -16.74 9.73
N THR A 615 -9.09 -17.80 10.02
CA THR A 615 -7.74 -17.97 9.48
C THR A 615 -7.51 -19.43 9.07
N LYS A 616 -6.36 -19.74 8.46
CA LYS A 616 -5.98 -21.13 8.18
C LYS A 616 -5.93 -21.99 9.45
N LEU A 617 -5.54 -21.39 10.57
CA LEU A 617 -5.44 -22.07 11.86
C LEU A 617 -6.82 -22.19 12.55
N ASN A 618 -7.69 -21.21 12.33
CA ASN A 618 -9.04 -21.16 12.89
C ASN A 618 -10.08 -21.00 11.76
N PRO A 619 -10.38 -22.07 10.99
CA PRO A 619 -11.26 -22.00 9.83
C PRO A 619 -12.73 -21.77 10.19
N ARG A 620 -13.12 -22.03 11.45
CA ARG A 620 -14.48 -21.78 11.99
C ARG A 620 -14.64 -20.38 12.60
N GLY A 621 -13.69 -19.48 12.36
CA GLY A 621 -13.62 -18.16 13.00
C GLY A 621 -12.48 -18.07 13.99
N GLU A 622 -11.68 -17.01 13.89
CA GLU A 622 -10.66 -16.65 14.87
C GLU A 622 -11.14 -15.54 15.81
N ILE A 623 -11.78 -14.52 15.24
CA ILE A 623 -12.40 -13.40 15.96
C ILE A 623 -13.78 -13.12 15.38
N ARG A 624 -14.73 -12.67 16.20
CA ARG A 624 -16.10 -12.31 15.78
C ARG A 624 -16.56 -11.07 16.53
N GLY A 625 -17.55 -10.33 16.02
CA GLY A 625 -18.25 -9.28 16.75
C GLY A 625 -19.64 -9.03 16.16
N GLN A 626 -20.61 -8.72 17.01
CA GLN A 626 -22.00 -8.48 16.62
C GLN A 626 -22.15 -7.05 16.10
N VAL A 627 -22.77 -6.88 14.94
CA VAL A 627 -22.93 -5.58 14.28
C VAL A 627 -24.39 -5.16 14.26
N HIS A 628 -24.63 -3.91 14.61
CA HIS A 628 -25.94 -3.27 14.55
C HIS A 628 -25.80 -1.96 13.78
N VAL A 629 -26.48 -1.89 12.64
CA VAL A 629 -26.45 -0.74 11.75
C VAL A 629 -27.90 -0.39 11.39
N PRO A 630 -28.50 0.57 12.12
CA PRO A 630 -29.84 1.06 11.80
C PRO A 630 -29.91 1.50 10.34
N ASN A 631 -30.90 1.02 9.61
CA ASN A 631 -31.07 1.38 8.21
C ASN A 631 -32.53 1.44 7.81
N ASN A 632 -32.87 2.42 6.97
CA ASN A 632 -34.22 2.61 6.47
C ASN A 632 -34.42 1.93 5.11
N CYS A 633 -33.64 0.87 4.83
CA CYS A 633 -33.80 0.07 3.63
C CYS A 633 -34.97 -0.90 3.84
N GLU A 634 -36.19 -0.35 4.00
CA GLU A 634 -37.41 -1.15 4.11
C GLU A 634 -37.82 -1.68 2.73
N PHE A 635 -38.37 -2.91 2.74
CA PHE A 635 -38.99 -3.63 1.61
C PHE A 635 -39.40 -2.72 0.46
N GLY A 636 -38.83 -2.98 -0.73
CA GLY A 636 -39.09 -2.29 -1.99
C GLY A 636 -40.37 -1.47 -1.99
N THR A 637 -40.29 -0.23 -1.49
CA THR A 637 -41.37 0.73 -1.62
C THR A 637 -41.21 1.33 -3.00
N ARG A 638 -41.82 0.63 -3.96
CA ARG A 638 -42.81 1.22 -4.86
C ARG A 638 -42.67 2.75 -5.02
N SER A 639 -41.60 3.14 -5.69
CA SER A 639 -41.50 4.42 -6.41
C SER A 639 -40.60 4.35 -7.64
N GLU A 640 -40.19 3.13 -8.04
CA GLU A 640 -39.65 2.82 -9.36
C GLU A 640 -40.35 1.58 -9.98
N ALA A 641 -41.41 1.05 -9.32
CA ALA A 641 -42.21 -0.07 -9.82
C ALA A 641 -43.48 0.38 -10.60
N GLU A 642 -43.71 1.69 -10.75
CA GLU A 642 -44.77 2.21 -11.64
C GLU A 642 -44.21 2.72 -12.98
N GLU A 643 -42.88 2.68 -13.17
CA GLU A 643 -42.24 2.89 -14.49
C GLU A 643 -41.66 1.60 -15.09
N GLU A 644 -41.54 0.50 -14.33
CA GLU A 644 -41.01 -0.78 -14.81
C GLU A 644 -42.07 -1.87 -15.10
N GLU A 645 -43.33 -1.67 -14.69
CA GLU A 645 -44.42 -2.62 -15.01
C GLU A 645 -45.01 -2.44 -16.42
N GLU A 646 -44.62 -1.39 -17.17
CA GLU A 646 -44.85 -1.32 -18.63
C GLU A 646 -43.72 -1.94 -19.46
N GLU A 647 -42.57 -2.31 -18.87
CA GLU A 647 -41.44 -2.90 -19.62
C GLU A 647 -41.33 -4.44 -19.49
N LEU A 648 -42.04 -5.08 -18.55
CA LEU A 648 -41.96 -6.54 -18.38
C LEU A 648 -42.90 -7.37 -19.28
N GLU A 649 -43.85 -6.75 -19.98
CA GLU A 649 -44.59 -7.42 -21.06
C GLU A 649 -43.88 -7.33 -22.43
N ASP A 650 -42.77 -6.58 -22.54
CA ASP A 650 -42.06 -6.42 -23.82
C ASP A 650 -40.86 -7.39 -24.00
N PHE A 651 -40.59 -8.26 -23.03
CA PHE A 651 -39.49 -9.23 -23.08
C PHE A 651 -39.76 -10.51 -23.86
N LEU A 652 -40.94 -10.67 -24.46
CA LEU A 652 -41.25 -11.79 -25.37
C LEU A 652 -41.30 -11.41 -26.86
N SER A 653 -40.98 -10.17 -27.24
CA SER A 653 -40.85 -9.80 -28.65
C SER A 653 -40.02 -8.54 -28.92
N LYS A 654 -38.77 -8.44 -28.44
CA LYS A 654 -37.87 -7.37 -28.89
C LYS A 654 -37.39 -7.64 -30.32
N ASP A 655 -37.76 -6.74 -31.23
CA ASP A 655 -37.48 -6.77 -32.67
C ASP A 655 -35.95 -6.77 -32.93
N PRO A 656 -35.40 -7.65 -33.79
CA PRO A 656 -33.96 -7.75 -34.09
C PRO A 656 -33.26 -6.45 -34.53
N GLU A 657 -33.98 -5.37 -34.82
CA GLU A 657 -33.43 -4.06 -35.17
C GLU A 657 -33.04 -3.17 -33.96
N GLU A 658 -33.59 -3.40 -32.75
CA GLU A 658 -33.26 -2.59 -31.56
C GLU A 658 -31.98 -3.07 -30.85
N LEU A 659 -31.71 -4.38 -30.86
CA LEU A 659 -30.45 -4.98 -30.36
C LEU A 659 -29.20 -4.46 -31.11
N LYS A 660 -29.37 -3.91 -32.31
CA LYS A 660 -28.28 -3.29 -33.09
C LYS A 660 -27.90 -1.89 -32.60
N LYS A 661 -28.77 -1.22 -31.82
CA LYS A 661 -28.57 0.16 -31.34
C LYS A 661 -27.94 0.26 -29.95
N ASP A 662 -27.99 -0.80 -29.14
CA ASP A 662 -27.36 -0.81 -27.80
C ASP A 662 -25.82 -0.87 -27.91
N PRO A 663 -25.09 0.08 -27.30
CA PRO A 663 -23.64 0.14 -27.36
C PRO A 663 -22.91 -0.97 -26.58
N HIS A 664 -23.58 -1.90 -25.91
CA HIS A 664 -22.93 -3.00 -25.17
C HIS A 664 -23.14 -4.39 -25.79
N THR A 665 -23.87 -4.49 -26.91
CA THR A 665 -24.16 -5.77 -27.58
C THR A 665 -22.95 -6.33 -28.32
N CYS A 666 -22.87 -7.66 -28.37
CA CYS A 666 -21.82 -8.38 -29.08
C CYS A 666 -22.36 -8.98 -30.37
N PHE A 667 -21.61 -8.85 -31.46
CA PHE A 667 -21.97 -9.45 -32.74
C PHE A 667 -21.19 -10.76 -32.95
N PHE A 668 -21.90 -11.88 -33.11
CA PHE A 668 -21.32 -13.21 -33.27
C PHE A 668 -22.21 -14.10 -34.15
N GLU A 669 -21.62 -14.86 -35.09
CA GLU A 669 -22.36 -15.75 -36.02
C GLU A 669 -23.60 -15.12 -36.70
N ASN A 670 -23.49 -13.86 -37.16
CA ASN A 670 -24.59 -13.09 -37.77
C ASN A 670 -25.77 -12.78 -36.83
N GLN A 671 -25.61 -12.94 -35.51
CA GLN A 671 -26.61 -12.61 -34.50
C GLN A 671 -26.05 -11.61 -33.48
N HIS A 672 -26.92 -10.75 -32.92
CA HIS A 672 -26.57 -9.82 -31.86
C HIS A 672 -26.95 -10.43 -30.52
N TYR A 673 -26.01 -10.43 -29.58
CA TYR A 673 -26.17 -10.96 -28.24
C TYR A 673 -26.09 -9.83 -27.21
N PRO A 674 -27.02 -9.74 -26.25
CA PRO A 674 -27.00 -8.71 -25.22
C PRO A 674 -25.87 -8.93 -24.22
N HIS A 675 -25.42 -7.86 -23.56
CA HIS A 675 -24.38 -7.95 -22.53
C HIS A 675 -24.79 -8.92 -21.41
N GLY A 676 -23.89 -9.84 -21.03
CA GLY A 676 -24.12 -10.85 -20.00
C GLY A 676 -24.70 -12.17 -20.52
N SER A 677 -25.23 -12.21 -21.75
CA SER A 677 -25.77 -13.45 -22.33
C SER A 677 -24.68 -14.47 -22.64
N SER A 678 -24.99 -15.75 -22.43
CA SER A 678 -24.13 -16.89 -22.79
C SER A 678 -24.85 -17.84 -23.75
N TRP A 679 -24.11 -18.40 -24.72
CA TRP A 679 -24.65 -19.29 -25.75
C TRP A 679 -23.59 -20.28 -26.27
N THR A 680 -24.03 -21.29 -27.02
CA THR A 680 -23.16 -22.28 -27.67
C THR A 680 -23.11 -22.01 -29.18
N PRO A 681 -21.93 -21.88 -29.81
CA PRO A 681 -21.77 -21.68 -31.25
C PRO A 681 -22.51 -22.74 -32.09
N ASN A 682 -22.98 -22.37 -33.28
CA ASN A 682 -23.68 -23.31 -34.15
C ASN A 682 -22.73 -24.29 -34.83
N TYR A 683 -21.48 -23.88 -35.11
CA TYR A 683 -20.48 -24.74 -35.74
C TYR A 683 -19.81 -25.71 -34.77
N ASP A 684 -19.82 -25.44 -33.46
CA ASP A 684 -19.17 -26.30 -32.47
C ASP A 684 -19.92 -26.34 -31.13
N LYS A 685 -20.55 -27.48 -30.86
CA LYS A 685 -21.28 -27.77 -29.61
C LYS A 685 -20.36 -27.97 -28.40
N CYS A 686 -19.04 -27.91 -28.59
CA CYS A 686 -18.03 -27.99 -27.55
C CYS A 686 -17.43 -26.64 -27.15
N PHE A 687 -18.07 -25.52 -27.50
CA PHE A 687 -17.67 -24.19 -27.04
C PHE A 687 -18.83 -23.46 -26.33
N SER A 688 -18.49 -22.61 -25.37
CA SER A 688 -19.45 -21.73 -24.68
C SER A 688 -18.96 -20.29 -24.78
N CYS A 689 -19.80 -19.40 -25.30
CA CYS A 689 -19.50 -18.00 -25.53
C CYS A 689 -20.29 -17.10 -24.57
N ILE A 690 -19.73 -15.97 -24.19
CA ILE A 690 -20.40 -14.92 -23.41
C ILE A 690 -20.14 -13.53 -24.01
N CYS A 691 -21.13 -12.65 -23.92
CA CYS A 691 -21.01 -11.25 -24.36
C CYS A 691 -20.60 -10.32 -23.22
N GLN A 692 -19.40 -9.74 -23.27
CA GLN A 692 -18.91 -8.77 -22.29
C GLN A 692 -18.58 -7.44 -22.97
N LYS A 693 -19.50 -6.45 -22.83
CA LYS A 693 -19.36 -5.07 -23.36
C LYS A 693 -18.75 -5.04 -24.78
N ARG A 694 -19.50 -5.58 -25.75
CA ARG A 694 -19.12 -5.80 -27.17
C ARG A 694 -18.11 -6.90 -27.49
N THR A 695 -17.44 -7.48 -26.50
CA THR A 695 -16.45 -8.53 -26.74
C THR A 695 -17.07 -9.90 -26.52
N VAL A 696 -17.01 -10.76 -27.54
CA VAL A 696 -17.40 -12.17 -27.42
C VAL A 696 -16.21 -12.97 -26.90
N ILE A 697 -16.39 -13.67 -25.79
CA ILE A 697 -15.37 -14.55 -25.21
C ILE A 697 -15.91 -15.97 -25.28
N CYS A 698 -15.23 -16.85 -26.04
CA CYS A 698 -15.63 -18.25 -26.22
C CYS A 698 -14.57 -19.19 -25.67
N ASP A 699 -14.97 -20.08 -24.77
CA ASP A 699 -14.10 -21.08 -24.16
C ASP A 699 -14.54 -22.51 -24.54
N PRO A 700 -13.59 -23.44 -24.73
CA PRO A 700 -13.91 -24.85 -24.98
C PRO A 700 -14.46 -25.53 -23.71
N VAL A 701 -15.51 -26.33 -23.89
CA VAL A 701 -16.11 -27.18 -22.86
C VAL A 701 -15.14 -28.31 -22.51
N ILE A 702 -14.73 -28.39 -21.24
CA ILE A 702 -13.77 -29.39 -20.75
C ILE A 702 -14.52 -30.53 -20.06
N CYS A 703 -14.41 -31.73 -20.61
CA CYS A 703 -15.10 -32.91 -20.09
C CYS A 703 -14.30 -33.61 -18.97
N PRO A 704 -14.98 -34.11 -17.92
CA PRO A 704 -14.34 -34.91 -16.88
C PRO A 704 -13.85 -36.26 -17.42
N ALA A 705 -12.77 -36.80 -16.84
CA ALA A 705 -12.25 -38.11 -17.19
C ALA A 705 -13.14 -39.22 -16.59
N LEU A 706 -13.78 -40.01 -17.44
CA LEU A 706 -14.64 -41.12 -17.03
C LEU A 706 -13.82 -42.41 -16.84
N THR A 707 -14.11 -43.16 -15.79
CA THR A 707 -13.43 -44.42 -15.41
C THR A 707 -14.16 -45.70 -15.86
N CYS A 708 -15.26 -45.60 -16.59
CA CYS A 708 -16.09 -46.73 -17.02
C CYS A 708 -15.60 -47.42 -18.30
N SER A 709 -15.96 -48.70 -18.48
CA SER A 709 -15.47 -49.56 -19.57
C SER A 709 -16.07 -49.26 -20.95
N ARG A 710 -17.25 -48.63 -21.01
CA ARG A 710 -17.91 -48.18 -22.24
C ARG A 710 -18.46 -46.77 -22.05
N THR A 711 -18.05 -45.86 -22.92
CA THR A 711 -18.53 -44.49 -22.98
C THR A 711 -19.36 -44.28 -24.24
N ILE A 712 -20.51 -43.63 -24.10
CA ILE A 712 -21.35 -43.20 -25.21
C ILE A 712 -21.33 -41.68 -25.27
N LYS A 713 -21.23 -41.11 -26.48
CA LYS A 713 -21.37 -39.66 -26.68
C LYS A 713 -22.78 -39.37 -27.19
N PRO A 714 -23.67 -38.77 -26.37
CA PRO A 714 -25.03 -38.44 -26.82
C PRO A 714 -24.99 -37.41 -27.95
N GLU A 715 -25.86 -37.56 -28.96
CA GLU A 715 -25.99 -36.57 -30.03
C GLU A 715 -26.33 -35.17 -29.47
N GLY A 716 -25.62 -34.14 -29.94
CA GLY A 716 -25.81 -32.76 -29.51
C GLY A 716 -25.10 -32.34 -28.21
N LYS A 717 -24.48 -33.26 -27.45
CA LYS A 717 -23.70 -32.93 -26.23
C LYS A 717 -22.19 -33.08 -26.46
N CYS A 718 -21.42 -32.18 -25.85
CA CYS A 718 -19.95 -32.21 -26.00
C CYS A 718 -19.32 -33.42 -25.28
N CYS A 719 -19.75 -33.73 -24.06
CA CYS A 719 -19.08 -34.70 -23.20
C CYS A 719 -19.66 -36.12 -23.29
N PRO A 720 -18.81 -37.16 -23.31
CA PRO A 720 -19.24 -38.55 -23.24
C PRO A 720 -19.81 -38.86 -21.84
N ILE A 721 -20.67 -39.87 -21.77
CA ILE A 721 -21.25 -40.41 -20.53
C ILE A 721 -21.03 -41.93 -20.48
N CYS A 722 -21.11 -42.54 -19.30
CA CYS A 722 -20.99 -43.99 -19.15
C CYS A 722 -22.26 -44.71 -19.59
N ASP A 723 -22.12 -45.83 -20.31
CA ASP A 723 -23.24 -46.69 -20.69
C ASP A 723 -23.54 -47.68 -19.55
N GLU A 724 -24.57 -47.38 -18.75
CA GLU A 724 -24.98 -48.21 -17.62
C GLU A 724 -25.89 -49.37 -18.03
N THR A 725 -25.47 -50.21 -18.98
CA THR A 725 -26.20 -51.45 -19.29
C THR A 725 -25.35 -52.72 -19.15
N LYS A 726 -25.66 -53.45 -18.05
CA LYS A 726 -25.28 -54.83 -17.62
C LYS A 726 -23.97 -54.90 -16.81
N GLU A 727 -23.95 -55.31 -15.53
CA GLU A 727 -24.56 -56.52 -14.99
C GLU A 727 -25.13 -56.37 -13.56
N LEU A 728 -26.44 -56.58 -13.42
CA LEU A 728 -27.08 -57.13 -12.21
C LEU A 728 -28.23 -58.05 -12.68
N LYS A 729 -27.98 -59.36 -12.71
CA LYS A 729 -29.01 -60.42 -12.52
C LYS A 729 -28.79 -60.86 -11.07
N ASP A 730 -29.74 -61.06 -10.17
CA ASP A 730 -31.16 -61.33 -10.20
C ASP A 730 -31.77 -60.69 -8.94
N VAL A 731 -33.03 -60.23 -9.00
CA VAL A 731 -34.13 -60.48 -8.04
C VAL A 731 -35.28 -59.52 -8.37
N LYS A 732 -36.49 -60.09 -8.30
CA LYS A 732 -37.76 -59.65 -8.91
C LYS A 732 -38.34 -58.36 -8.33
N VAL A 733 -39.00 -57.59 -9.20
CA VAL A 733 -39.91 -56.47 -8.92
C VAL A 733 -41.33 -57.01 -8.64
N PRO A 734 -42.16 -56.33 -7.84
CA PRO A 734 -43.28 -55.58 -8.44
C PRO A 734 -43.56 -54.18 -7.85
N GLU A 735 -43.62 -53.21 -8.78
CA GLU A 735 -44.62 -52.14 -8.95
C GLU A 735 -44.56 -50.86 -8.07
N ARG A 736 -44.13 -49.73 -8.67
CA ARG A 736 -44.91 -48.56 -9.18
C ARG A 736 -45.25 -47.56 -8.06
N VAL A 737 -45.04 -46.24 -8.09
CA VAL A 737 -44.76 -45.15 -9.06
C VAL A 737 -44.20 -44.01 -8.15
N ASP A 738 -43.14 -43.30 -8.52
CA ASP A 738 -43.27 -41.88 -8.91
C ASP A 738 -42.03 -41.38 -9.67
N GLU A 739 -42.31 -40.72 -10.79
CA GLU A 739 -41.37 -40.04 -11.66
C GLU A 739 -41.00 -38.67 -11.06
N HIS A 740 -39.77 -38.49 -10.59
CA HIS A 740 -39.11 -37.17 -10.53
C HIS A 740 -37.58 -37.35 -10.64
N PRO A 741 -36.94 -37.21 -11.81
CA PRO A 741 -35.51 -36.98 -11.84
C PRO A 741 -35.27 -35.48 -11.59
N GLU A 742 -35.33 -35.05 -10.32
CA GLU A 742 -34.92 -33.69 -9.97
C GLU A 742 -33.41 -33.55 -10.21
N GLY A 743 -33.07 -32.70 -11.19
CA GLY A 743 -31.69 -32.30 -11.47
C GLY A 743 -31.24 -31.16 -10.55
N CYS A 744 -29.94 -30.95 -10.47
CA CYS A 744 -29.35 -29.91 -9.64
C CYS A 744 -29.08 -28.64 -10.48
N TYR A 745 -29.64 -27.50 -10.07
CA TYR A 745 -29.34 -26.21 -10.68
C TYR A 745 -28.01 -25.67 -10.14
N PHE A 746 -27.10 -25.22 -11.01
CA PHE A 746 -25.84 -24.59 -10.60
C PHE A 746 -25.78 -23.13 -11.06
N GLU A 747 -25.79 -22.21 -10.09
CA GLU A 747 -25.85 -20.76 -10.33
C GLU A 747 -24.63 -20.22 -11.07
N GLY A 748 -23.46 -20.87 -10.96
CA GLY A 748 -22.23 -20.44 -11.61
C GLY A 748 -22.25 -20.54 -13.14
N ASP A 749 -22.90 -21.56 -13.70
CA ASP A 749 -23.02 -21.78 -15.15
C ASP A 749 -24.45 -21.62 -15.69
N GLN A 750 -25.41 -21.25 -14.82
CA GLN A 750 -26.83 -21.04 -15.11
C GLN A 750 -27.49 -22.24 -15.83
N LYS A 751 -27.08 -23.47 -15.50
CA LYS A 751 -27.56 -24.70 -16.16
C LYS A 751 -28.07 -25.74 -15.15
N MET A 752 -29.05 -26.53 -15.62
CA MET A 752 -29.58 -27.70 -14.91
C MET A 752 -28.75 -28.94 -15.26
N HIS A 753 -28.24 -29.62 -14.23
CA HIS A 753 -27.43 -30.84 -14.36
C HIS A 753 -28.23 -32.07 -13.94
N ALA A 754 -28.17 -33.13 -14.75
CA ALA A 754 -28.94 -34.34 -14.47
C ALA A 754 -28.41 -35.07 -13.21
N PRO A 755 -29.27 -35.76 -12.44
CA PRO A 755 -28.86 -36.53 -11.27
C PRO A 755 -27.75 -37.54 -11.60
N GLY A 756 -26.68 -37.58 -10.79
CA GLY A 756 -25.50 -38.44 -10.97
C GLY A 756 -24.42 -37.87 -11.91
N THR A 757 -24.67 -36.75 -12.58
CA THR A 757 -23.67 -36.14 -13.47
C THR A 757 -22.54 -35.48 -12.69
N THR A 758 -21.35 -35.48 -13.29
CA THR A 758 -20.18 -34.74 -12.78
C THR A 758 -19.67 -33.76 -13.84
N TRP A 759 -19.23 -32.58 -13.44
CA TRP A 759 -18.72 -31.54 -14.35
C TRP A 759 -17.69 -30.62 -13.69
N HIS A 760 -16.94 -29.90 -14.51
CA HIS A 760 -16.11 -28.79 -14.04
C HIS A 760 -16.92 -27.49 -14.06
N PRO A 761 -17.02 -26.73 -12.96
CA PRO A 761 -17.84 -25.52 -12.92
C PRO A 761 -17.21 -24.40 -13.76
N PHE A 762 -18.05 -23.68 -14.51
CA PHE A 762 -17.70 -22.46 -15.22
C PHE A 762 -18.05 -21.26 -14.34
N VAL A 763 -17.13 -20.30 -14.18
CA VAL A 763 -17.35 -19.11 -13.34
C VAL A 763 -16.83 -17.86 -14.06
N PRO A 764 -17.69 -16.95 -14.57
CA PRO A 764 -17.25 -15.68 -15.16
C PRO A 764 -16.54 -14.78 -14.14
N PRO A 765 -15.45 -14.05 -14.50
CA PRO A 765 -14.76 -13.98 -15.80
C PRO A 765 -13.64 -15.05 -15.99
N PHE A 766 -13.58 -16.08 -15.14
CA PHE A 766 -12.44 -16.99 -15.01
C PHE A 766 -12.50 -18.28 -15.86
N GLY A 767 -13.64 -18.59 -16.48
CA GLY A 767 -13.80 -19.78 -17.32
C GLY A 767 -14.03 -21.07 -16.53
N TYR A 768 -13.75 -22.24 -17.13
CA TYR A 768 -13.89 -23.56 -16.49
C TYR A 768 -12.79 -23.85 -15.47
N ILE A 769 -13.17 -24.23 -14.25
CA ILE A 769 -12.24 -24.54 -13.17
C ILE A 769 -11.87 -26.03 -13.19
N LYS A 770 -10.77 -26.39 -13.87
CA LYS A 770 -10.28 -27.78 -13.95
C LYS A 770 -9.85 -28.41 -12.60
N CYS A 771 -9.74 -27.60 -11.55
CA CYS A 771 -9.35 -28.04 -10.21
C CYS A 771 -10.50 -28.42 -9.29
N ALA A 772 -11.75 -28.29 -9.74
CA ALA A 772 -12.92 -28.70 -8.98
C ALA A 772 -13.81 -29.58 -9.85
N VAL A 773 -14.33 -30.67 -9.31
CA VAL A 773 -15.33 -31.52 -9.96
C VAL A 773 -16.60 -31.45 -9.12
N CYS A 774 -17.65 -30.89 -9.71
CA CYS A 774 -18.98 -30.85 -9.14
C CYS A 774 -19.75 -32.12 -9.54
N SER A 775 -20.62 -32.58 -8.65
CA SER A 775 -21.46 -33.76 -8.83
C SER A 775 -22.88 -33.43 -8.39
N CYS A 776 -23.88 -33.84 -9.18
CA CYS A 776 -25.29 -33.71 -8.80
C CYS A 776 -25.71 -34.97 -8.05
N LYS A 777 -25.99 -34.88 -6.75
CA LYS A 777 -26.46 -36.02 -5.96
C LYS A 777 -27.95 -36.24 -6.22
N GLY A 778 -28.25 -37.27 -7.01
CA GLY A 778 -29.61 -37.49 -7.54
C GLY A 778 -30.72 -37.84 -6.55
N SER A 779 -30.40 -38.01 -5.26
CA SER A 779 -31.40 -38.23 -4.20
C SER A 779 -31.69 -36.98 -3.37
N THR A 780 -30.90 -35.89 -3.49
CA THR A 780 -31.02 -34.68 -2.66
C THR A 780 -31.12 -33.38 -3.46
N GLY A 781 -30.90 -33.40 -4.78
CA GLY A 781 -30.92 -32.18 -5.61
C GLY A 781 -29.74 -31.23 -5.36
N GLU A 782 -28.79 -31.60 -4.51
CA GLU A 782 -27.64 -30.77 -4.12
C GLU A 782 -26.43 -30.96 -5.04
N VAL A 783 -25.78 -29.84 -5.39
CA VAL A 783 -24.50 -29.81 -6.10
C VAL A 783 -23.35 -29.95 -5.09
N HIS A 784 -22.58 -31.03 -5.19
CA HIS A 784 -21.41 -31.26 -4.36
C HIS A 784 -20.12 -31.13 -5.17
N CYS A 785 -19.30 -30.12 -4.87
CA CYS A 785 -18.04 -29.86 -5.57
C CYS A 785 -16.84 -30.23 -4.72
N GLU A 786 -16.02 -31.16 -5.22
CA GLU A 786 -14.78 -31.57 -4.58
C GLU A 786 -13.56 -31.07 -5.36
N LYS A 787 -12.48 -30.78 -4.63
CA LYS A 787 -11.21 -30.39 -5.25
C LYS A 787 -10.50 -31.61 -5.81
N VAL A 788 -10.01 -31.51 -7.04
CA VAL A 788 -9.19 -32.57 -7.66
C VAL A 788 -7.94 -32.81 -6.80
N THR A 789 -7.79 -34.04 -6.32
CA THR A 789 -6.63 -34.47 -5.53
C THR A 789 -5.54 -34.98 -6.49
N CYS A 790 -4.37 -34.35 -6.45
CA CYS A 790 -3.28 -34.69 -7.35
C CYS A 790 -2.41 -35.84 -6.80
N PRO A 791 -1.96 -36.78 -7.65
CA PRO A 791 -1.07 -37.84 -7.23
C PRO A 791 0.29 -37.28 -6.76
N MET A 792 0.88 -37.91 -5.75
CA MET A 792 2.20 -37.54 -5.23
C MET A 792 3.28 -37.77 -6.30
N LEU A 793 4.09 -36.75 -6.57
CA LEU A 793 5.14 -36.78 -7.59
C LEU A 793 6.51 -36.82 -6.92
N THR A 794 7.39 -37.69 -7.40
CA THR A 794 8.72 -37.93 -6.84
C THR A 794 9.85 -37.20 -7.59
N CYS A 795 9.52 -36.39 -8.60
CA CYS A 795 10.51 -35.61 -9.35
C CYS A 795 10.75 -34.22 -8.74
N SER A 796 11.95 -33.69 -8.91
CA SER A 796 12.42 -32.41 -8.38
C SER A 796 11.77 -31.18 -9.04
N HIS A 797 11.31 -31.30 -10.29
CA HIS A 797 10.65 -30.21 -11.03
C HIS A 797 9.37 -30.68 -11.72
N PRO A 798 8.27 -30.85 -10.97
CA PRO A 798 6.97 -31.21 -11.54
C PRO A 798 6.38 -29.99 -12.28
N VAL A 799 6.00 -30.19 -13.54
CA VAL A 799 5.49 -29.13 -14.43
C VAL A 799 4.03 -29.39 -14.80
N ARG A 800 3.23 -28.33 -14.98
CA ARG A 800 1.92 -28.49 -15.60
C ARG A 800 2.13 -28.52 -17.11
N ARG A 801 1.58 -29.52 -17.81
CA ARG A 801 1.69 -29.58 -19.28
C ARG A 801 1.00 -28.40 -19.93
N HIS A 802 -0.13 -27.95 -19.38
CA HIS A 802 -0.80 -26.72 -19.78
C HIS A 802 -1.10 -25.79 -18.59
N PRO A 803 -1.13 -24.45 -18.78
CA PRO A 803 -1.38 -23.49 -17.70
C PRO A 803 -2.69 -23.68 -16.94
N THR A 804 -3.68 -24.30 -17.57
CA THR A 804 -5.03 -24.55 -17.02
C THR A 804 -5.17 -25.93 -16.36
N ASP A 805 -4.12 -26.76 -16.32
CA ASP A 805 -4.18 -28.10 -15.73
C ASP A 805 -4.11 -28.05 -14.21
N CYS A 806 -4.95 -28.82 -13.52
CA CYS A 806 -4.93 -28.79 -12.06
C CYS A 806 -3.64 -29.37 -11.49
N CYS A 807 -3.27 -30.56 -11.97
CA CYS A 807 -2.15 -31.34 -11.46
C CYS A 807 -0.88 -31.16 -12.30
N LYS A 808 0.26 -31.12 -11.60
CA LYS A 808 1.58 -31.17 -12.22
C LYS A 808 1.90 -32.62 -12.62
N VAL A 809 2.83 -32.80 -13.54
CA VAL A 809 3.36 -34.10 -13.94
C VAL A 809 4.88 -34.01 -14.05
N CYS A 810 5.55 -35.13 -13.87
CA CYS A 810 6.98 -35.22 -14.10
C CYS A 810 7.25 -35.21 -15.61
N PRO A 811 8.17 -34.37 -16.12
CA PRO A 811 8.65 -34.47 -17.49
C PRO A 811 9.26 -35.86 -17.71
N GLN A 812 8.96 -36.48 -18.85
CA GLN A 812 9.40 -37.84 -19.14
C GLN A 812 10.72 -37.80 -19.91
N GLU A 813 11.82 -37.67 -19.17
CA GLU A 813 13.24 -37.86 -19.51
C GLU A 813 13.96 -37.54 -18.19
N GLU A 814 14.35 -38.49 -17.34
CA GLU A 814 15.36 -39.53 -17.52
C GLU A 814 14.92 -40.81 -16.77
N ARG A 815 14.69 -41.91 -17.49
CA ARG A 815 14.60 -43.26 -16.93
C ARG A 815 15.89 -43.99 -17.28
N THR A 816 16.80 -44.07 -16.32
CA THR A 816 17.93 -45.03 -16.14
C THR A 816 18.87 -44.32 -15.17
N THR A 817 19.15 -44.74 -13.94
CA THR A 817 19.31 -46.07 -13.34
C THR A 817 19.27 -45.88 -11.82
N ALA A 818 18.40 -46.58 -11.09
CA ALA A 818 18.57 -46.92 -9.66
C ALA A 818 17.30 -47.63 -9.16
N ALA A 819 17.04 -48.82 -9.67
CA ALA A 819 16.46 -49.88 -8.84
C ALA A 819 17.63 -50.80 -8.51
N LEU A 820 17.68 -51.31 -7.27
CA LEU A 820 18.81 -51.99 -6.58
C LEU A 820 19.70 -50.93 -5.88
N GLU A 821 19.75 -50.75 -4.55
CA GLU A 821 19.70 -51.73 -3.46
C GLU A 821 19.58 -51.07 -2.05
N HIS A 822 18.97 -51.83 -1.13
CA HIS A 822 19.21 -51.93 0.33
C HIS A 822 18.93 -50.78 1.33
N SER A 823 17.74 -50.89 1.94
CA SER A 823 17.42 -50.97 3.39
C SER A 823 18.37 -50.40 4.45
N ASP A 824 17.73 -49.67 5.39
CA ASP A 824 17.99 -49.56 6.82
C ASP A 824 19.38 -49.12 7.32
N MET A 825 19.42 -48.02 8.08
CA MET A 825 19.80 -48.01 9.51
C MET A 825 19.80 -46.58 10.08
N MET A 826 19.36 -46.46 11.34
CA MET A 826 19.46 -45.27 12.18
C MET A 826 20.91 -45.02 12.63
N GLN A 827 21.46 -43.79 12.47
CA GLN A 827 22.18 -43.00 13.49
C GLN A 827 23.01 -41.84 12.90
N ALA A 828 22.93 -40.70 13.63
CA ALA A 828 23.93 -39.66 13.91
C ALA A 828 24.73 -38.95 12.77
N ASP A 829 24.73 -37.62 12.87
CA ASP A 829 25.67 -36.64 12.32
C ASP A 829 26.15 -36.85 10.87
N SER A 830 25.39 -36.29 9.91
CA SER A 830 25.95 -36.03 8.58
C SER A 830 26.96 -34.87 8.61
N PRO A 831 28.10 -34.96 7.90
CA PRO A 831 29.05 -33.87 7.79
C PRO A 831 28.37 -32.66 7.15
N ARG A 832 28.44 -31.49 7.77
CA ARG A 832 27.90 -30.25 7.18
C ARG A 832 28.79 -29.80 6.02
N TYR A 833 28.38 -30.08 4.80
CA TYR A 833 29.00 -29.56 3.58
C TYR A 833 28.56 -28.11 3.34
N CYS A 834 29.47 -27.28 2.83
CA CYS A 834 29.12 -25.95 2.36
C CYS A 834 28.77 -26.01 0.87
N LYS A 835 27.61 -25.46 0.51
CA LYS A 835 27.20 -25.35 -0.89
C LYS A 835 27.57 -23.97 -1.42
N PHE A 836 28.33 -23.92 -2.51
CA PHE A 836 28.68 -22.68 -3.19
C PHE A 836 28.53 -22.83 -4.71
N GLY A 837 27.56 -22.12 -5.29
CA GLY A 837 27.12 -22.34 -6.66
C GLY A 837 26.50 -23.72 -6.85
N LYS A 838 27.01 -24.49 -7.82
CA LYS A 838 26.61 -25.89 -8.09
C LYS A 838 27.50 -26.93 -7.38
N ASN A 839 28.55 -26.50 -6.68
CA ASN A 839 29.55 -27.38 -6.08
C ASN A 839 29.37 -27.49 -4.56
N TYR A 840 29.80 -28.62 -4.00
CA TYR A 840 29.75 -28.94 -2.58
C TYR A 840 31.17 -29.10 -2.04
N TYR A 841 31.47 -28.43 -0.93
CA TYR A 841 32.78 -28.39 -0.31
C TYR A 841 32.70 -28.99 1.10
N HIS A 842 33.69 -29.79 1.48
CA HIS A 842 33.78 -30.37 2.81
C HIS A 842 34.18 -29.30 3.83
N ASN A 843 33.86 -29.55 5.10
CA ASN A 843 34.26 -28.65 6.18
C ASN A 843 35.79 -28.47 6.20
N SER A 844 36.27 -27.23 6.35
CA SER A 844 37.66 -26.77 6.21
C SER A 844 38.26 -26.73 4.81
N ASP A 845 37.54 -27.11 3.76
CA ASP A 845 38.00 -26.91 2.38
C ASP A 845 38.09 -25.42 2.05
N SER A 846 39.19 -24.99 1.42
CA SER A 846 39.36 -23.64 0.89
C SER A 846 39.45 -23.63 -0.64
N TRP A 847 38.70 -22.74 -1.29
CA TRP A 847 38.67 -22.61 -2.75
C TRP A 847 38.54 -21.15 -3.20
N HIS A 848 38.93 -20.90 -4.45
CA HIS A 848 38.63 -19.64 -5.13
C HIS A 848 37.30 -19.77 -5.88
N PRO A 849 36.36 -18.82 -5.71
CA PRO A 849 35.05 -18.94 -6.32
C PRO A 849 35.16 -18.75 -7.84
N TRP A 850 34.60 -19.69 -8.60
CA TRP A 850 34.54 -19.60 -10.05
C TRP A 850 33.25 -18.89 -10.50
N VAL A 851 33.39 -17.82 -11.27
CA VAL A 851 32.26 -17.03 -11.76
C VAL A 851 32.11 -17.27 -13.27
N PRO A 852 30.92 -17.72 -13.75
CA PRO A 852 30.69 -17.90 -15.18
C PRO A 852 30.99 -16.61 -15.96
N LEU A 853 31.75 -16.73 -17.05
CA LEU A 853 32.29 -15.66 -17.93
C LEU A 853 33.55 -14.91 -17.45
N PHE A 854 33.95 -15.01 -16.18
CA PHE A 854 35.18 -14.35 -15.66
C PHE A 854 36.25 -15.33 -15.12
N GLY A 855 35.90 -16.60 -14.94
CA GLY A 855 36.84 -17.64 -14.50
C GLY A 855 37.01 -17.70 -12.97
N GLU A 856 38.11 -18.30 -12.53
CA GLU A 856 38.43 -18.49 -11.10
C GLU A 856 38.92 -17.18 -10.47
N MET A 857 38.22 -16.71 -9.42
CA MET A 857 38.53 -15.44 -8.76
C MET A 857 39.65 -15.60 -7.72
N LYS A 858 40.90 -15.67 -8.19
CA LYS A 858 42.10 -15.92 -7.37
C LYS A 858 42.39 -14.90 -6.25
N CYS A 859 41.67 -13.77 -6.22
CA CYS A 859 41.76 -12.74 -5.19
C CYS A 859 40.85 -12.95 -3.98
N ILE A 860 39.93 -13.91 -4.05
CA ILE A 860 38.95 -14.17 -3.00
C ILE A 860 39.17 -15.61 -2.57
N ASN A 861 39.54 -15.82 -1.31
CA ASN A 861 39.62 -17.16 -0.76
C ASN A 861 38.36 -17.43 0.06
N CYS A 862 37.62 -18.46 -0.33
CA CYS A 862 36.46 -18.95 0.41
C CYS A 862 36.85 -20.23 1.13
N TRP A 863 36.30 -20.47 2.31
CA TRP A 863 36.40 -21.76 2.97
C TRP A 863 35.10 -22.16 3.63
N CYS A 864 34.94 -23.47 3.81
CA CYS A 864 33.79 -24.03 4.48
C CYS A 864 34.05 -24.11 5.99
N ASP A 865 33.14 -23.53 6.79
CA ASP A 865 33.19 -23.59 8.25
C ASP A 865 31.86 -24.12 8.78
N HIS A 866 31.85 -25.41 9.12
CA HIS A 866 30.72 -26.19 9.64
C HIS A 866 29.39 -25.96 8.91
N GLY A 867 29.42 -26.01 7.57
CA GLY A 867 28.24 -25.85 6.70
C GLY A 867 27.96 -24.42 6.25
N VAL A 868 28.74 -23.44 6.70
CA VAL A 868 28.61 -22.04 6.29
C VAL A 868 29.84 -21.63 5.48
N THR A 869 29.60 -21.15 4.25
CA THR A 869 30.67 -20.63 3.38
C THR A 869 31.11 -19.24 3.87
N LYS A 870 32.40 -19.08 4.19
CA LYS A 870 33.00 -17.77 4.52
C LYS A 870 34.00 -17.40 3.44
N CYS A 871 33.93 -16.17 2.94
CA CYS A 871 34.83 -15.68 1.89
C CYS A 871 35.52 -14.40 2.32
N GLN A 872 36.83 -14.32 2.10
CA GLN A 872 37.62 -13.12 2.38
C GLN A 872 38.44 -12.73 1.15
N ARG A 873 38.43 -11.43 0.85
CA ARG A 873 39.26 -10.86 -0.21
C ARG A 873 40.67 -10.63 0.32
N LYS A 874 41.68 -11.11 -0.41
CA LYS A 874 43.08 -10.90 -0.05
C LYS A 874 43.40 -9.40 -0.14
N GLN A 875 43.81 -8.78 0.96
CA GLN A 875 44.28 -7.40 0.99
C GLN A 875 45.72 -7.33 0.48
N CYS A 876 45.95 -6.54 -0.55
CA CYS A 876 47.28 -6.35 -1.13
C CYS A 876 48.00 -5.20 -0.41
N PRO A 877 49.32 -5.32 -0.17
CA PRO A 877 50.11 -4.21 0.36
C PRO A 877 50.10 -3.03 -0.61
N LEU A 878 50.09 -1.81 -0.06
CA LEU A 878 50.20 -0.59 -0.85
C LEU A 878 51.63 -0.48 -1.39
N LEU A 879 51.77 -0.53 -2.71
CA LEU A 879 53.05 -0.36 -3.40
C LEU A 879 53.20 1.08 -3.88
N THR A 880 54.35 1.70 -3.60
CA THR A 880 54.68 3.09 -3.96
C THR A 880 55.78 3.16 -5.02
N CYS A 881 55.77 2.24 -5.99
CA CYS A 881 56.69 2.24 -7.12
C CYS A 881 56.00 2.79 -8.38
N SER A 882 56.79 3.36 -9.29
CA SER A 882 56.31 4.05 -10.50
C SER A 882 55.84 3.10 -11.61
N ASN A 883 56.32 1.85 -11.64
CA ASN A 883 55.88 0.85 -12.63
C ASN A 883 55.41 -0.45 -11.96
N ILE A 884 54.09 -0.59 -11.91
CA ILE A 884 53.37 -1.71 -11.31
C ILE A 884 53.00 -2.70 -12.43
N THR A 885 53.43 -3.95 -12.33
CA THR A 885 52.98 -5.02 -13.23
C THR A 885 52.20 -6.08 -12.47
N ARG A 886 51.31 -6.76 -13.19
CA ARG A 886 50.48 -7.82 -12.63
C ARG A 886 50.73 -9.06 -13.47
N THR A 887 51.44 -10.02 -12.88
CA THR A 887 51.67 -11.33 -13.50
C THR A 887 50.33 -12.02 -13.74
N GLU A 888 50.16 -12.60 -14.93
CA GLU A 888 48.90 -13.19 -15.35
C GLU A 888 48.53 -14.36 -14.41
N GLY A 889 47.46 -14.17 -13.62
CA GLY A 889 46.99 -15.15 -12.63
C GLY A 889 47.34 -14.87 -11.16
N SER A 890 48.01 -13.75 -10.82
CA SER A 890 48.27 -13.36 -9.43
C SER A 890 47.29 -12.28 -8.93
N CYS A 891 46.92 -12.33 -7.64
CA CYS A 891 45.95 -11.39 -7.08
C CYS A 891 46.53 -9.99 -6.85
N CYS A 892 47.73 -9.89 -6.30
CA CYS A 892 48.35 -8.62 -5.94
C CYS A 892 49.38 -8.22 -6.99
N PRO A 893 49.44 -6.93 -7.36
CA PRO A 893 50.44 -6.45 -8.29
C PRO A 893 51.83 -6.41 -7.63
N GLU A 894 52.88 -6.47 -8.43
CA GLU A 894 54.29 -6.41 -8.00
C GLU A 894 55.02 -5.27 -8.73
N CYS A 895 56.02 -4.68 -8.08
CA CYS A 895 56.87 -3.67 -8.71
C CYS A 895 57.86 -4.37 -9.65
N LEU A 896 58.01 -3.85 -10.88
CA LEU A 896 59.16 -4.23 -11.70
C LEU A 896 60.43 -3.72 -11.00
N GLU A 897 61.42 -4.61 -10.82
CA GLU A 897 62.69 -4.31 -10.17
C GLU A 897 63.44 -3.19 -10.89
N ASP A 898 63.35 -1.97 -10.36
CA ASP A 898 64.50 -1.15 -9.93
C ASP A 898 63.99 0.16 -9.29
N ASP A 899 63.84 0.11 -7.96
CA ASP A 899 64.21 1.14 -6.98
C ASP A 899 63.53 0.83 -5.64
N MET A 900 64.22 -0.02 -4.85
CA MET A 900 63.83 -0.37 -3.49
C MET A 900 64.21 0.75 -2.51
N VAL A 901 63.25 1.29 -1.78
CA VAL A 901 63.51 1.86 -0.45
C VAL A 901 62.50 1.31 0.55
N MET A 902 62.96 0.32 1.33
CA MET A 902 62.27 -0.21 2.51
C MET A 902 62.32 0.79 3.66
N LYS A 903 61.18 1.07 4.30
CA LYS A 903 61.14 1.48 5.72
C LYS A 903 60.15 0.59 6.48
N ALA A 904 60.68 -0.11 7.48
CA ALA A 904 59.96 -1.03 8.35
C ALA A 904 58.97 -0.29 9.29
N PRO A 905 57.85 -0.93 9.69
CA PRO A 905 56.90 -0.34 10.61
C PRO A 905 57.38 -0.46 12.07
N ASP A 906 57.31 0.68 12.77
CA ASP A 906 57.64 0.82 14.19
C ASP A 906 56.57 0.15 15.07
N LYS A 907 57.01 -0.72 15.97
CA LYS A 907 56.16 -1.33 17.02
C LYS A 907 55.98 -0.33 18.16
N ARG A 908 54.73 0.04 18.48
CA ARG A 908 54.37 0.41 19.87
C ARG A 908 53.03 -0.17 20.30
N GLN A 909 53.15 -1.00 21.34
CA GLN A 909 52.10 -1.56 22.18
C GLN A 909 51.23 -0.48 22.80
N THR A 910 49.93 -0.76 22.90
CA THR A 910 49.11 -0.28 24.02
C THR A 910 48.24 -1.43 24.52
N TRP A 911 48.50 -1.78 25.78
CA TRP A 911 47.71 -2.65 26.63
C TRP A 911 46.34 -2.04 26.90
N ARG A 912 45.30 -2.87 27.02
CA ARG A 912 44.23 -2.67 28.02
C ARG A 912 43.58 -3.99 28.39
N HIS A 913 43.53 -4.21 29.70
CA HIS A 913 43.01 -5.35 30.43
C HIS A 913 41.49 -5.49 30.34
N HIS A 914 41.08 -6.76 30.39
CA HIS A 914 39.84 -7.39 30.90
C HIS A 914 38.47 -6.75 30.64
#